data_AF-A0A2K2H8U0-F1
#
_entry.id   AF-A0A2K2H8U0-F1
#
_cell.length_a   1.000
_cell.length_b   1.000
_cell.length_c   1.000
_cell.angle_alpha   90.00
_cell.angle_beta   90.00
_cell.angle_gamma   90.00
#
_symmetry.space_group_name_H-M   'P 1'
#
loop_
_entity.id
_entity.type
_entity.pdbx_description
1 polymer ?
#
loop_
_entity_poly.entity_id
_entity_poly.type
_entity_poly.pdbx_seq_one_letter_code
_entity_poly.pdbx_strand_id
1 'polypeptide(L)'
;MSRKLIAFLAATLVIAPLWGCGSNRDSGGGGSTVQTPNQVIATASFVGSTRCLSCHNDKSNWGHTLHKAVLRAPMDFSAAQANTESFYAGTINKGLLLSLGTASGGLNDAGTPDGEFVAYYSDGSSWKTHYELGLGATGSMGALPATSGTYSLKYAAQISKNGSEYYVQFTNLAGTGTATYKIMFTYGGERNYKQRYVLTGIGASKHISPLQYNDKWGTDLTVKWVNYNGQRWYDLANNALATPTSKDSFDGNCAGCHFTGYQLAKNGAGEEIADAVDDINGAVDFDGDGSMDEINVGCEACHGAGSAHASTQNPAYIINPADLTPVEANMVCGQCHIRGKSIDTFNEFADAPAQAPFPAKLDADGNLMKFRPGLDDLSTFYSFDSGDGSGAGSFTSQYWGGEPSSGDFQASVKHHQQYIDILQGPHSPTGSDPDVPRCYTCHDMHNNSDPGAHQVVTNRVDDGVKMTTANDNDTLCLSCHAGMPGPFVNLTKEDVANMTPNGAFNDQMDAVKKAVTDHTQHYYDPTKVDGTSGGVSRCSKCHMPKTAKSALKYDIHAHTFEVIEPAASKSTSPSAGVPNGCTSCHTAADDAALDALQAEFDEKFPKGTDGHLDETLRDPNLEYIGWAATGHANYADDPFNHWNADGAIPTSCAKCHSKVGFRDWALDGTVDAAAPIGQVLSCGTCHVNGQDPEMGNGNLGSTDMLYDDLATYTALANVVFPSGAALTLNNDSNMCMACHMGRKSKADVDAYVPGSNFGSVNPHYLAAAAVMFGTDAQGGYEYAAKTYAGQNNFGGVMGAFVTCTACHMSGNGKSTHQLVKPAINDCLACHGIDPSQPAYPNVDAGNFKFSGIRSPLNTTDYNGNGNITESLKDEIRALEADLLTDIMTYAANPAGLNVPVVYDDATYPYWFNDTNGNGVVDPGENAFSNAYTAFDTTMIRAAYNYTFSIKEPHGYIHHPDYIAQLLIDSMEDLGTDIVARGYVRP
;
A
#
# COMPACT_ATOMS: atom_id res chain seq x y z
N MET A 1 -42.96 18.29 -51.26
CA MET A 1 -44.15 19.02 -50.75
C MET A 1 -43.66 19.74 -49.49
N SER A 2 -43.74 21.05 -49.24
CA SER A 2 -44.54 22.18 -49.73
C SER A 2 -43.75 23.47 -49.45
N ARG A 3 -43.87 24.48 -50.33
CA ARG A 3 -43.32 25.85 -50.20
C ARG A 3 -44.33 26.78 -49.51
N LYS A 4 -43.86 27.81 -48.79
CA LYS A 4 -44.31 29.25 -48.74
C LYS A 4 -43.77 29.92 -47.44
N LEU A 5 -42.86 30.91 -47.40
CA LEU A 5 -42.76 32.32 -47.87
C LEU A 5 -43.35 33.40 -46.90
N ILE A 6 -42.53 34.45 -46.62
CA ILE A 6 -42.81 35.85 -46.12
C ILE A 6 -42.82 36.05 -44.58
N ALA A 7 -42.20 37.05 -43.91
CA ALA A 7 -41.22 38.11 -44.19
C ALA A 7 -40.64 38.73 -42.88
N PHE A 8 -39.43 39.30 -43.00
CA PHE A 8 -38.74 40.40 -42.26
C PHE A 8 -39.17 40.84 -40.84
N LEU A 9 -38.21 40.81 -39.89
CA LEU A 9 -37.61 42.02 -39.26
C LEU A 9 -36.32 41.70 -38.51
N ALA A 10 -35.34 42.59 -38.64
CA ALA A 10 -33.95 42.45 -38.22
C ALA A 10 -33.71 42.74 -36.72
N ALA A 11 -32.74 42.06 -36.11
CA ALA A 11 -31.67 42.67 -35.31
C ALA A 11 -30.63 41.61 -34.86
N THR A 12 -29.41 41.77 -35.40
CA THR A 12 -28.10 41.61 -34.73
C THR A 12 -27.79 40.37 -33.88
N LEU A 13 -26.90 39.50 -34.35
CA LEU A 13 -25.46 39.50 -34.00
C LEU A 13 -24.75 38.41 -34.83
N VAL A 14 -23.63 38.77 -35.47
CA VAL A 14 -22.83 37.88 -36.31
C VAL A 14 -21.95 37.00 -35.42
N ILE A 15 -22.21 35.69 -35.45
CA ILE A 15 -21.26 34.63 -35.09
C ILE A 15 -20.87 33.97 -36.41
N ALA A 16 -19.58 33.97 -36.73
CA ALA A 16 -19.02 33.14 -37.79
C ALA A 16 -18.00 32.19 -37.15
N PRO A 17 -18.17 30.87 -37.27
CA PRO A 17 -17.09 29.93 -37.02
C PRO A 17 -16.45 29.49 -38.33
N LEU A 18 -15.12 29.37 -38.25
CA LEU A 18 -14.27 28.40 -38.93
C LEU A 18 -14.17 28.52 -40.46
N TRP A 19 -12.92 28.61 -40.94
CA TRP A 19 -12.28 27.62 -41.82
C TRP A 19 -10.77 27.85 -41.74
N GLY A 20 -10.01 26.75 -41.65
CA GLY A 20 -8.57 26.77 -41.45
C GLY A 20 -7.76 27.13 -42.69
N CYS A 21 -6.44 27.15 -42.54
CA CYS A 21 -5.49 26.96 -43.64
C CYS A 21 -4.11 26.60 -43.07
N GLY A 22 -3.55 25.50 -43.59
CA GLY A 22 -2.13 25.16 -43.45
C GLY A 22 -1.24 26.03 -44.37
N SER A 23 -0.01 26.19 -43.89
CA SER A 23 1.26 26.43 -44.59
C SER A 23 1.27 26.89 -46.06
N ASN A 24 1.86 28.07 -46.31
CA ASN A 24 3.23 28.14 -46.87
C ASN A 24 3.79 29.57 -46.97
N ARG A 25 5.12 29.58 -47.07
CA ARG A 25 6.17 30.61 -46.99
C ARG A 25 6.18 31.76 -48.01
N ASP A 26 6.84 32.83 -47.55
CA ASP A 26 7.69 33.85 -48.24
C ASP A 26 6.99 34.85 -49.18
N SER A 27 7.33 36.15 -49.28
CA SER A 27 8.45 36.98 -48.79
C SER A 27 8.11 38.46 -49.08
N GLY A 28 8.69 39.42 -48.32
CA GLY A 28 8.79 40.81 -48.79
C GLY A 28 8.88 41.92 -47.73
N GLY A 29 10.09 42.20 -47.25
CA GLY A 29 10.63 43.57 -47.08
C GLY A 29 10.22 44.41 -45.87
N GLY A 30 11.15 44.57 -44.92
CA GLY A 30 11.16 45.66 -43.93
C GLY A 30 11.97 45.29 -42.69
N GLY A 31 13.20 45.81 -42.59
CA GLY A 31 14.15 45.50 -41.52
C GLY A 31 13.62 45.87 -40.13
N SER A 32 13.15 44.85 -39.41
CA SER A 32 13.27 44.70 -37.98
C SER A 32 13.66 43.24 -37.78
N THR A 33 14.78 42.95 -37.13
CA THR A 33 15.14 41.58 -36.77
C THR A 33 14.04 41.04 -35.87
N VAL A 34 13.12 40.24 -36.41
CA VAL A 34 12.07 39.58 -35.63
C VAL A 34 12.79 38.62 -34.69
N GLN A 35 12.84 38.99 -33.41
CA GLN A 35 13.39 38.12 -32.38
C GLN A 35 12.58 36.83 -32.33
N THR A 36 13.27 35.69 -32.22
CA THR A 36 12.61 34.42 -31.94
C THR A 36 12.01 34.45 -30.54
N PRO A 37 10.99 33.62 -30.24
CA PRO A 37 10.42 33.57 -28.90
C PRO A 37 11.46 33.33 -27.80
N ASN A 38 12.42 32.43 -28.02
CA ASN A 38 13.53 32.19 -27.07
C ASN A 38 14.43 33.43 -26.89
N GLN A 39 14.65 34.22 -27.95
CA GLN A 39 15.41 35.48 -27.84
C GLN A 39 14.66 36.53 -27.01
N VAL A 40 13.33 36.58 -27.12
CA VAL A 40 12.49 37.46 -26.30
C VAL A 40 12.53 37.03 -24.83
N ILE A 41 12.33 35.73 -24.57
CA ILE A 41 12.38 35.14 -23.21
C ILE A 41 13.75 35.38 -22.56
N ALA A 42 14.85 35.20 -23.30
CA ALA A 42 16.20 35.35 -22.77
C ALA A 42 16.52 36.78 -22.26
N THR A 43 15.77 37.80 -22.68
CA THR A 43 15.90 39.19 -22.24
C THR A 43 14.77 39.65 -21.32
N ALA A 44 13.83 38.77 -20.99
CA ALA A 44 12.75 39.08 -20.07
C ALA A 44 13.27 39.21 -18.63
N SER A 45 12.47 39.88 -17.80
CA SER A 45 12.72 40.07 -16.37
C SER A 45 11.68 39.29 -15.56
N PHE A 46 12.06 38.94 -14.33
CA PHE A 46 11.12 38.37 -13.37
C PHE A 46 10.07 39.41 -12.95
N VAL A 47 8.86 38.97 -12.63
CA VAL A 47 7.72 39.83 -12.23
C VAL A 47 6.98 39.37 -10.97
N GLY A 48 7.36 38.22 -10.39
CA GLY A 48 6.78 37.67 -9.17
C GLY A 48 5.49 36.89 -9.43
N SER A 49 5.25 35.86 -8.61
CA SER A 49 4.11 34.95 -8.79
C SER A 49 2.75 35.64 -8.61
N THR A 50 2.63 36.71 -7.80
CA THR A 50 1.38 37.48 -7.70
C THR A 50 0.96 38.07 -9.04
N ARG A 51 1.92 38.54 -9.84
CA ARG A 51 1.63 39.06 -11.18
C ARG A 51 1.06 37.95 -12.07
N CYS A 52 1.64 36.75 -12.03
CA CYS A 52 1.16 35.59 -12.77
C CYS A 52 -0.25 35.17 -12.34
N LEU A 53 -0.50 35.08 -11.03
CA LEU A 53 -1.79 34.67 -10.46
C LEU A 53 -2.93 35.65 -10.77
N SER A 54 -2.62 36.92 -11.06
CA SER A 54 -3.63 37.88 -11.52
C SER A 54 -4.30 37.48 -12.85
N CYS A 55 -3.63 36.65 -13.66
CA CYS A 55 -4.15 36.10 -14.92
C CYS A 55 -4.43 34.59 -14.82
N HIS A 56 -3.68 33.86 -13.99
CA HIS A 56 -3.73 32.40 -13.83
C HIS A 56 -4.26 31.99 -12.45
N ASN A 57 -5.41 32.52 -12.04
CA ASN A 57 -6.01 32.20 -10.75
C ASN A 57 -6.36 30.69 -10.64
N ASP A 58 -6.51 29.99 -11.76
CA ASP A 58 -6.71 28.52 -11.79
C ASP A 58 -5.48 27.74 -11.30
N LYS A 59 -4.32 28.40 -11.16
CA LYS A 59 -3.06 27.83 -10.64
C LYS A 59 -2.76 28.25 -9.20
N SER A 60 -3.69 28.90 -8.49
CA SER A 60 -3.48 29.39 -7.12
C SER A 60 -3.13 28.30 -6.10
N ASN A 61 -3.47 27.04 -6.40
CA ASN A 61 -3.20 25.90 -5.51
C ASN A 61 -1.74 25.48 -5.48
N TRP A 62 -0.88 26.00 -6.36
CA TRP A 62 0.57 25.97 -6.16
C TRP A 62 0.96 26.53 -4.77
N GLY A 63 0.17 27.47 -4.23
CA GLY A 63 0.33 27.97 -2.87
C GLY A 63 0.23 26.89 -1.77
N HIS A 64 -0.37 25.73 -2.02
CA HIS A 64 -0.40 24.61 -1.05
C HIS A 64 0.91 23.83 -0.98
N THR A 65 1.85 24.09 -1.89
CA THR A 65 3.10 23.32 -1.98
C THR A 65 4.15 23.80 -0.98
N LEU A 66 5.03 22.89 -0.56
CA LEU A 66 6.21 23.27 0.23
C LEU A 66 7.16 24.23 -0.53
N HIS A 67 7.12 24.25 -1.86
CA HIS A 67 7.86 25.21 -2.68
C HIS A 67 7.53 26.66 -2.33
N LYS A 68 6.26 26.95 -1.97
CA LYS A 68 5.81 28.26 -1.48
C LYS A 68 5.82 28.41 0.05
N ALA A 69 5.63 27.32 0.79
CA ALA A 69 5.44 27.37 2.25
C ALA A 69 6.74 27.49 3.07
N VAL A 70 7.86 26.99 2.52
CA VAL A 70 9.01 26.59 3.34
C VAL A 70 9.79 27.74 3.97
N LEU A 71 9.86 28.90 3.31
CA LEU A 71 10.46 30.11 3.90
C LEU A 71 9.37 31.14 4.17
N ARG A 72 9.28 31.62 5.42
CA ARG A 72 8.22 32.54 5.85
C ARG A 72 8.65 33.39 7.04
N ALA A 73 8.03 34.56 7.20
CA ALA A 73 8.17 35.35 8.41
C ALA A 73 7.79 34.52 9.66
N PRO A 74 8.44 34.73 10.83
CA PRO A 74 8.17 33.91 12.00
C PRO A 74 6.71 34.05 12.45
N MET A 75 6.01 32.91 12.57
CA MET A 75 4.58 32.82 12.94
C MET A 75 3.60 33.50 11.97
N ASP A 76 4.02 33.89 10.78
CA ASP A 76 3.19 34.66 9.85
C ASP A 76 3.25 34.08 8.43
N PHE A 77 2.18 34.29 7.67
CA PHE A 77 2.07 33.92 6.26
C PHE A 77 1.75 35.17 5.45
N SER A 78 2.49 35.41 4.37
CA SER A 78 2.15 36.52 3.49
C SER A 78 0.88 36.25 2.69
N ALA A 79 0.35 37.29 2.03
CA ALA A 79 -0.80 37.13 1.16
C ALA A 79 -0.56 36.12 0.02
N ALA A 80 0.69 35.98 -0.49
CA ALA A 80 1.03 34.96 -1.47
C ALA A 80 1.11 33.53 -0.88
N GLN A 81 1.09 33.40 0.46
CA GLN A 81 1.09 32.15 1.22
C GLN A 81 -0.27 31.91 1.91
N ALA A 82 -1.31 32.69 1.62
CA ALA A 82 -2.61 32.56 2.28
C ALA A 82 -3.25 31.16 2.09
N ASN A 83 -3.06 30.57 0.91
CA ASN A 83 -3.51 29.20 0.64
C ASN A 83 -2.75 28.19 1.52
N THR A 84 -1.45 28.39 1.75
CA THR A 84 -0.64 27.59 2.69
C THR A 84 -1.19 27.64 4.10
N GLU A 85 -1.56 28.84 4.58
CA GLU A 85 -2.07 29.06 5.93
C GLU A 85 -3.30 28.20 6.19
N SER A 86 -4.24 28.18 5.25
CA SER A 86 -5.47 27.38 5.39
C SER A 86 -5.23 25.88 5.62
N PHE A 87 -4.08 25.38 5.16
CA PHE A 87 -3.74 23.96 5.21
C PHE A 87 -2.80 23.60 6.37
N TYR A 88 -1.77 24.42 6.62
CA TYR A 88 -0.77 24.15 7.65
C TYR A 88 -0.98 24.95 8.95
N ALA A 89 -2.07 25.70 9.07
CA ALA A 89 -2.43 26.40 10.32
C ALA A 89 -2.45 25.42 11.50
N GLY A 90 -1.74 25.77 12.58
CA GLY A 90 -1.65 24.97 13.80
C GLY A 90 -0.66 23.81 13.77
N THR A 91 -0.13 23.43 12.61
CA THR A 91 0.97 22.46 12.51
C THR A 91 2.33 23.15 12.38
N ILE A 92 2.36 24.40 11.92
CA ILE A 92 3.61 25.12 11.73
C ILE A 92 4.32 25.55 13.02
N ASN A 93 5.64 25.71 12.92
CA ASN A 93 6.49 26.41 13.88
C ASN A 93 6.54 25.79 15.29
N LYS A 94 6.38 24.47 15.40
CA LYS A 94 6.43 23.76 16.70
C LYS A 94 7.69 24.06 17.51
N GLY A 95 8.88 24.05 16.88
CA GLY A 95 10.14 24.35 17.57
C GLY A 95 10.20 25.78 18.11
N LEU A 96 9.66 26.74 17.35
CA LEU A 96 9.56 28.14 17.79
C LEU A 96 8.63 28.29 18.99
N LEU A 97 7.44 27.67 18.94
CA LEU A 97 6.45 27.70 20.03
C LEU A 97 6.98 27.05 21.32
N LEU A 98 7.71 25.95 21.20
CA LEU A 98 8.37 25.26 22.31
C LEU A 98 9.44 26.15 22.97
N SER A 99 10.32 26.77 22.17
CA SER A 99 11.34 27.66 22.73
C SER A 99 10.73 28.88 23.44
N LEU A 100 9.54 29.31 23.06
CA LEU A 100 8.80 30.39 23.71
C LEU A 100 7.96 29.96 24.91
N GLY A 101 7.82 28.66 25.20
CA GLY A 101 6.99 28.17 26.30
C GLY A 101 5.48 28.35 26.12
N THR A 102 5.01 28.40 24.87
CA THR A 102 3.61 28.74 24.55
C THR A 102 2.77 27.54 24.08
N ALA A 103 3.27 26.31 24.27
CA ALA A 103 2.61 25.09 23.81
C ALA A 103 1.37 24.75 24.68
N SER A 104 0.23 25.39 24.39
CA SER A 104 -1.09 24.96 24.86
C SER A 104 -2.00 24.68 23.66
N GLY A 105 -1.96 23.42 23.21
CA GLY A 105 -2.84 22.86 22.17
C GLY A 105 -2.31 21.48 21.75
N GLY A 106 -2.92 20.41 22.28
CA GLY A 106 -2.46 19.01 22.23
C GLY A 106 -2.06 18.49 20.83
N LEU A 107 -1.29 17.40 20.71
CA LEU A 107 -1.38 16.13 21.42
C LEU A 107 0.02 15.56 21.71
N ASN A 108 0.13 14.94 22.90
CA ASN A 108 1.17 14.08 23.43
C ASN A 108 2.59 14.68 23.51
N ASP A 109 2.85 15.44 24.57
CA ASP A 109 4.18 15.40 25.17
C ASP A 109 4.09 15.54 26.70
N ALA A 110 4.72 14.60 27.38
CA ALA A 110 4.78 14.53 28.82
C ALA A 110 5.75 15.61 29.35
N GLY A 111 5.19 16.75 29.78
CA GLY A 111 5.81 17.59 30.81
C GLY A 111 6.98 18.50 30.40
N THR A 112 6.93 19.17 29.23
CA THR A 112 7.93 20.20 28.89
C THR A 112 7.60 21.57 29.54
N PRO A 113 8.55 22.22 30.27
CA PRO A 113 8.31 23.50 30.95
C PRO A 113 8.36 24.72 30.01
N ASP A 114 7.84 25.84 30.52
CA ASP A 114 7.88 27.18 29.89
C ASP A 114 9.30 27.62 29.46
N GLY A 115 9.47 28.02 28.20
CA GLY A 115 10.60 28.79 27.67
C GLY A 115 11.92 28.03 27.53
N GLU A 116 11.97 27.06 26.62
CA GLU A 116 13.13 26.16 26.47
C GLU A 116 14.36 26.80 25.79
N PHE A 117 15.56 26.50 26.30
CA PHE A 117 16.85 26.83 25.68
C PHE A 117 17.57 25.55 25.22
N VAL A 118 18.45 25.64 24.23
CA VAL A 118 19.22 24.49 23.72
C VAL A 118 20.67 24.65 24.09
N ALA A 119 21.20 23.71 24.88
CA ALA A 119 22.62 23.67 25.24
C ALA A 119 23.45 22.82 24.26
N TYR A 120 24.64 23.31 23.93
CA TYR A 120 25.58 22.70 22.98
C TYR A 120 26.85 22.24 23.70
N TYR A 121 27.29 21.03 23.33
CA TYR A 121 28.49 20.40 23.84
C TYR A 121 29.44 20.05 22.69
N SER A 122 30.74 20.03 22.99
CA SER A 122 31.78 19.62 22.03
C SER A 122 32.86 18.78 22.68
N ASP A 123 33.37 17.80 21.95
CA ASP A 123 34.57 17.02 22.30
C ASP A 123 35.86 17.57 21.65
N GLY A 124 35.77 18.73 20.97
CA GLY A 124 36.86 19.34 20.21
C GLY A 124 36.83 19.02 18.71
N SER A 125 36.14 17.96 18.29
CA SER A 125 36.03 17.52 16.89
C SER A 125 34.59 17.49 16.37
N SER A 126 33.62 17.24 17.26
CA SER A 126 32.21 17.11 16.95
C SER A 126 31.36 17.93 17.92
N TRP A 127 30.12 18.19 17.52
CA TRP A 127 29.18 19.05 18.22
C TRP A 127 27.83 18.36 18.35
N LYS A 128 27.26 18.39 19.56
CA LYS A 128 25.97 17.77 19.89
C LYS A 128 25.15 18.70 20.78
N THR A 129 23.83 18.67 20.63
CA THR A 129 22.93 19.27 21.62
C THR A 129 22.81 18.39 22.87
N HIS A 130 22.31 18.97 23.95
CA HIS A 130 21.94 18.26 25.18
C HIS A 130 20.99 17.08 24.89
N TYR A 131 20.04 17.26 23.97
CA TYR A 131 19.12 16.23 23.49
C TYR A 131 19.82 15.10 22.72
N GLU A 132 20.77 15.43 21.85
CA GLU A 132 21.55 14.44 21.09
C GLU A 132 22.44 13.57 22.00
N LEU A 133 22.70 14.03 23.23
CA LEU A 133 23.42 13.29 24.26
C LEU A 133 22.49 12.44 25.16
N GLY A 134 21.19 12.45 24.92
CA GLY A 134 20.22 11.66 25.70
C GLY A 134 19.97 12.21 27.10
N LEU A 135 20.25 13.49 27.35
CA LEU A 135 20.14 14.11 28.67
C LEU A 135 18.73 14.67 28.96
N GLY A 136 17.79 14.55 28.03
CA GLY A 136 16.39 14.95 28.20
C GLY A 136 16.15 16.45 28.02
N ALA A 137 15.01 16.92 28.56
CA ALA A 137 14.64 18.32 28.52
C ALA A 137 15.49 19.18 29.44
N THR A 138 15.92 20.34 28.95
CA THR A 138 16.71 21.29 29.73
C THR A 138 15.86 21.93 30.82
N GLY A 139 16.25 21.72 32.08
CA GLY A 139 15.70 22.45 33.23
C GLY A 139 16.21 23.90 33.28
N SER A 140 16.94 24.28 34.33
CA SER A 140 17.62 25.57 34.38
C SER A 140 19.04 25.49 33.82
N MET A 141 19.55 26.55 33.19
CA MET A 141 20.93 26.59 32.66
C MET A 141 21.98 26.26 33.74
N GLY A 142 21.71 26.62 35.01
CA GLY A 142 22.60 26.35 36.14
C GLY A 142 22.64 24.88 36.60
N ALA A 143 21.71 24.04 36.12
CA ALA A 143 21.65 22.62 36.46
C ALA A 143 22.26 21.71 35.38
N LEU A 144 22.80 22.28 34.29
CA LEU A 144 23.38 21.50 33.20
C LEU A 144 24.69 20.82 33.63
N PRO A 145 24.90 19.54 33.29
CA PRO A 145 26.17 18.89 33.56
C PRO A 145 27.27 19.53 32.71
N ALA A 146 28.42 19.80 33.33
CA ALA A 146 29.58 20.38 32.65
C ALA A 146 30.14 19.47 31.54
N THR A 147 29.98 18.16 31.69
CA THR A 147 30.40 17.16 30.71
C THR A 147 29.38 16.02 30.58
N SER A 148 29.38 15.34 29.43
CA SER A 148 28.67 14.08 29.20
C SER A 148 29.50 13.21 28.27
N GLY A 149 30.03 12.09 28.79
CA GLY A 149 31.05 11.32 28.09
C GLY A 149 32.29 12.18 27.77
N THR A 150 32.71 12.21 26.51
CA THR A 150 33.82 13.03 26.01
C THR A 150 33.44 14.49 25.71
N TYR A 151 32.15 14.83 25.78
CA TYR A 151 31.64 16.13 25.37
C TYR A 151 31.60 17.11 26.55
N SER A 152 32.11 18.32 26.34
CA SER A 152 32.09 19.42 27.32
C SER A 152 31.09 20.50 26.93
N LEU A 153 30.35 21.04 27.89
CA LEU A 153 29.37 22.12 27.70
C LEU A 153 30.05 23.40 27.21
N LYS A 154 29.47 24.09 26.22
CA LYS A 154 30.06 25.29 25.59
C LYS A 154 29.17 26.51 25.66
N TYR A 155 28.00 26.46 25.04
CA TYR A 155 27.07 27.59 24.99
C TYR A 155 25.63 27.09 24.92
N ALA A 156 24.68 28.00 25.14
CA ALA A 156 23.27 27.75 24.90
C ALA A 156 22.66 28.79 23.97
N ALA A 157 21.57 28.43 23.30
CA ALA A 157 20.77 29.32 22.47
C ALA A 157 19.32 29.30 22.94
N GLN A 158 18.68 30.47 23.06
CA GLN A 158 17.29 30.60 23.47
C GLN A 158 16.57 31.56 22.53
N ILE A 159 15.36 31.21 22.10
CA ILE A 159 14.51 32.10 21.31
C ILE A 159 13.66 32.94 22.26
N SER A 160 13.55 34.22 21.95
CA SER A 160 12.69 35.16 22.67
C SER A 160 11.85 35.97 21.68
N LYS A 161 10.74 36.52 22.18
CA LYS A 161 9.86 37.41 21.43
C LYS A 161 9.84 38.78 22.10
N ASN A 162 9.96 39.84 21.30
CA ASN A 162 9.79 41.23 21.75
C ASN A 162 8.88 41.97 20.77
N GLY A 163 7.66 42.33 21.20
CA GLY A 163 6.64 42.86 20.31
C GLY A 163 6.24 41.83 19.24
N SER A 164 6.30 42.23 17.96
CA SER A 164 6.08 41.35 16.80
C SER A 164 7.36 40.64 16.33
N GLU A 165 8.51 40.95 16.92
CA GLU A 165 9.81 40.46 16.47
C GLU A 165 10.32 39.30 17.33
N TYR A 166 11.15 38.45 16.71
CA TYR A 166 11.72 37.26 17.31
C TYR A 166 13.25 37.34 17.28
N TYR A 167 13.89 36.83 18.33
CA TYR A 167 15.34 36.94 18.53
C TYR A 167 15.92 35.63 19.05
N VAL A 168 17.14 35.29 18.63
CA VAL A 168 17.95 34.22 19.23
C VAL A 168 19.03 34.87 20.10
N GLN A 169 19.05 34.52 21.38
CA GLN A 169 20.14 34.85 22.30
C GLN A 169 21.06 33.65 22.48
N PHE A 170 22.35 33.86 22.27
CA PHE A 170 23.42 32.93 22.60
C PHE A 170 24.08 33.33 23.90
N THR A 171 24.27 32.36 24.80
CA THR A 171 24.91 32.56 26.10
C THR A 171 26.14 31.66 26.18
N ASN A 172 27.31 32.25 26.41
CA ASN A 172 28.53 31.49 26.68
C ASN A 172 28.42 30.83 28.05
N LEU A 173 28.43 29.49 28.09
CA LEU A 173 28.32 28.71 29.33
C LEU A 173 29.68 28.23 29.85
N ALA A 174 30.73 28.27 29.01
CA ALA A 174 32.10 27.96 29.39
C ALA A 174 32.96 29.22 29.68
N GLY A 175 32.34 30.41 29.61
CA GLY A 175 32.99 31.70 29.84
C GLY A 175 31.96 32.78 30.21
N THR A 176 32.22 34.02 29.82
CA THR A 176 31.27 35.13 29.97
C THR A 176 30.86 35.67 28.59
N GLY A 177 29.67 36.27 28.50
CA GLY A 177 29.20 36.96 27.29
C GLY A 177 27.89 36.40 26.75
N THR A 178 27.14 37.29 26.09
CA THR A 178 25.92 36.97 25.33
C THR A 178 25.97 37.67 23.97
N ALA A 179 25.30 37.08 22.98
CA ALA A 179 25.07 37.69 21.68
C ALA A 179 23.60 37.50 21.30
N THR A 180 22.94 38.52 20.75
CA THR A 180 21.52 38.44 20.39
C THR A 180 21.32 38.92 18.95
N TYR A 181 20.58 38.13 18.17
CA TYR A 181 20.32 38.40 16.76
C TYR A 181 18.84 38.26 16.46
N LYS A 182 18.32 39.09 15.54
CA LYS A 182 16.92 39.03 15.11
C LYS A 182 16.73 37.85 14.16
N ILE A 183 15.64 37.11 14.33
CA ILE A 183 15.16 36.09 13.39
C ILE A 183 14.39 36.82 12.29
N MET A 184 14.91 36.77 11.06
CA MET A 184 14.27 37.39 9.90
C MET A 184 13.14 36.51 9.36
N PHE A 185 13.41 35.22 9.19
CA PHE A 185 12.43 34.23 8.73
C PHE A 185 12.75 32.84 9.25
N THR A 186 11.73 31.97 9.24
CA THR A 186 11.86 30.54 9.53
C THR A 186 12.04 29.77 8.23
N TYR A 187 12.90 28.75 8.27
CA TYR A 187 13.10 27.78 7.18
C TYR A 187 12.57 26.42 7.65
N GLY A 188 11.47 26.00 7.05
CA GLY A 188 10.74 24.77 7.35
C GLY A 188 9.82 24.97 8.55
N GLY A 189 9.42 23.90 9.22
CA GLY A 189 8.56 23.94 10.39
C GLY A 189 7.13 23.50 10.14
N GLU A 190 6.80 22.91 8.99
CA GLU A 190 5.47 22.44 8.59
C GLU A 190 5.15 21.01 9.07
N ARG A 191 5.88 20.51 10.08
CA ARG A 191 5.83 19.12 10.59
C ARG A 191 6.23 18.02 9.62
N ASN A 192 6.97 18.38 8.57
CA ASN A 192 7.44 17.42 7.57
C ASN A 192 8.86 16.92 7.84
N TYR A 193 9.78 17.78 8.29
CA TYR A 193 11.18 17.41 8.45
C TYR A 193 11.94 18.22 9.51
N LYS A 194 12.12 19.53 9.27
CA LYS A 194 13.00 20.40 10.07
C LYS A 194 12.43 21.80 10.17
N GLN A 195 12.77 22.50 11.24
CA GLN A 195 12.64 23.94 11.40
C GLN A 195 13.99 24.56 11.75
N ARG A 196 14.36 25.64 11.03
CA ARG A 196 15.56 26.44 11.24
C ARG A 196 15.21 27.93 11.23
N TYR A 197 16.16 28.75 11.68
CA TYR A 197 15.96 30.19 11.85
C TYR A 197 17.08 30.95 11.15
N VAL A 198 16.72 31.88 10.27
CA VAL A 198 17.68 32.73 9.57
C VAL A 198 17.77 34.07 10.29
N LEU A 199 18.99 34.48 10.61
CA LEU A 199 19.32 35.60 11.47
C LEU A 199 19.83 36.79 10.67
N THR A 200 19.56 37.99 11.18
CA THR A 200 20.14 39.26 10.71
C THR A 200 20.92 39.95 11.83
N GLY A 201 21.64 41.02 11.50
CA GLY A 201 22.51 41.77 12.42
C GLY A 201 23.97 41.29 12.45
N ILE A 202 24.40 40.52 11.44
CA ILE A 202 25.76 40.01 11.26
C ILE A 202 26.30 40.54 9.92
N GLY A 203 26.81 41.78 9.92
CA GLY A 203 27.07 42.47 8.66
C GLY A 203 25.78 42.63 7.85
N ALA A 204 25.89 42.68 6.51
CA ALA A 204 24.72 42.72 5.63
C ALA A 204 24.12 41.35 5.27
N SER A 205 24.94 40.29 5.27
CA SER A 205 24.49 38.92 4.95
C SER A 205 23.61 38.33 6.06
N LYS A 206 22.83 37.31 5.72
CA LYS A 206 21.94 36.59 6.64
C LYS A 206 22.51 35.21 6.94
N HIS A 207 22.33 34.69 8.15
CA HIS A 207 22.95 33.42 8.57
C HIS A 207 21.95 32.47 9.19
N ILE A 208 22.05 31.18 8.87
CA ILE A 208 21.26 30.15 9.54
C ILE A 208 21.82 29.92 10.94
N SER A 209 20.98 30.08 11.97
CA SER A 209 21.33 29.78 13.36
C SER A 209 21.73 28.31 13.56
N PRO A 210 22.44 27.96 14.65
CA PRO A 210 22.77 26.57 14.93
C PRO A 210 21.60 25.77 15.51
N LEU A 211 20.46 26.43 15.74
CA LEU A 211 19.22 25.85 16.21
C LEU A 211 18.50 25.19 15.03
N GLN A 212 18.43 23.86 15.07
CA GLN A 212 17.52 23.09 14.22
C GLN A 212 16.62 22.25 15.12
N TYR A 213 15.33 22.31 14.84
CA TYR A 213 14.35 21.44 15.44
C TYR A 213 13.90 20.41 14.41
N ASN A 214 14.04 19.12 14.70
CA ASN A 214 13.44 18.09 13.86
C ASN A 214 11.96 17.98 14.25
N ASP A 215 11.06 18.14 13.28
CA ASP A 215 9.62 18.30 13.53
C ASP A 215 8.74 17.29 12.79
N LYS A 216 9.34 16.22 12.24
CA LYS A 216 8.63 15.20 11.47
C LYS A 216 7.53 14.49 12.29
N TRP A 217 6.30 14.51 11.77
CA TRP A 217 5.11 13.89 12.35
C TRP A 217 5.17 12.34 12.39
N GLY A 218 4.50 11.71 13.37
CA GLY A 218 4.17 10.28 13.35
C GLY A 218 5.13 9.30 14.04
N THR A 219 6.18 9.75 14.72
CA THR A 219 7.04 8.87 15.54
C THR A 219 7.51 9.57 16.81
N ASP A 220 7.51 8.91 17.97
CA ASP A 220 7.93 9.53 19.24
C ASP A 220 9.45 9.86 19.28
N LEU A 221 10.23 9.40 18.29
CA LEU A 221 11.69 9.58 18.21
C LEU A 221 12.15 10.85 17.44
N THR A 222 11.23 11.61 16.81
CA THR A 222 11.58 12.67 15.84
C THR A 222 11.63 14.08 16.38
N VAL A 223 11.06 14.34 17.55
CA VAL A 223 10.70 15.69 18.00
C VAL A 223 11.78 16.21 18.94
N LYS A 224 12.91 16.69 18.39
CA LYS A 224 14.05 17.16 19.22
C LYS A 224 14.92 18.23 18.57
N TRP A 225 15.61 18.97 19.43
CA TRP A 225 16.67 19.89 19.03
C TRP A 225 17.95 19.15 18.62
N VAL A 226 18.48 19.50 17.45
CA VAL A 226 19.72 18.94 16.91
C VAL A 226 20.66 20.06 16.47
N ASN A 227 21.96 19.74 16.46
CA ASN A 227 22.97 20.70 16.08
C ASN A 227 22.98 20.95 14.56
N TYR A 228 22.97 22.22 14.16
CA TYR A 228 23.22 22.65 12.78
C TYR A 228 24.47 23.54 12.71
N ASN A 229 25.63 22.95 12.44
CA ASN A 229 26.89 23.70 12.31
C ASN A 229 27.25 24.60 13.52
N GLY A 230 26.98 24.13 14.74
CA GLY A 230 27.26 24.85 15.99
C GLY A 230 28.71 25.30 16.18
N GLN A 231 29.67 24.67 15.48
CA GLN A 231 31.06 25.10 15.44
C GLN A 231 31.27 26.50 14.87
N ARG A 232 30.34 27.02 14.05
CA ARG A 232 30.45 28.37 13.46
C ARG A 232 30.19 29.49 14.45
N TRP A 233 29.56 29.16 15.58
CA TRP A 233 29.07 30.12 16.57
C TRP A 233 29.90 30.15 17.85
N TYR A 234 31.00 29.40 17.90
CA TYR A 234 31.85 29.30 19.08
C TYR A 234 33.30 29.02 18.73
N ASP A 235 34.22 29.81 19.27
CA ASP A 235 35.65 29.61 19.15
C ASP A 235 36.16 28.75 20.32
N LEU A 236 36.52 27.50 19.99
CA LEU A 236 37.03 26.54 20.96
C LEU A 236 38.39 26.93 21.55
N ALA A 237 39.23 27.65 20.80
CA ALA A 237 40.56 28.06 21.26
C ALA A 237 40.47 29.13 22.34
N ASN A 238 39.52 30.05 22.19
CA ASN A 238 39.34 31.20 23.08
C ASN A 238 38.20 31.02 24.11
N ASN A 239 37.45 29.92 24.04
CA ASN A 239 36.22 29.69 24.82
C ASN A 239 35.26 30.88 24.78
N ALA A 240 35.03 31.41 23.59
CA ALA A 240 34.21 32.59 23.35
C ALA A 240 33.17 32.32 22.26
N LEU A 241 32.06 33.07 22.29
CA LEU A 241 31.12 33.09 21.17
C LEU A 241 31.83 33.63 19.92
N ALA A 242 31.56 33.03 18.77
CA ALA A 242 32.08 33.46 17.48
C ALA A 242 30.94 33.99 16.60
N THR A 243 31.29 34.90 15.70
CA THR A 243 30.37 35.39 14.66
C THR A 243 30.67 34.63 13.35
N PRO A 244 29.67 34.02 12.71
CA PRO A 244 29.88 33.33 11.43
C PRO A 244 30.31 34.34 10.35
N THR A 245 31.10 33.85 9.39
CA THR A 245 31.59 34.68 8.28
C THR A 245 30.55 34.80 7.17
N SER A 246 30.69 35.75 6.25
CA SER A 246 29.84 35.85 5.04
C SER A 246 29.87 34.57 4.19
N LYS A 247 30.95 33.77 4.28
CA LYS A 247 31.07 32.43 3.66
C LYS A 247 29.99 31.45 4.06
N ASP A 248 29.51 31.59 5.29
CA ASP A 248 28.54 30.69 5.92
C ASP A 248 27.11 31.25 5.82
N SER A 249 26.93 32.33 5.06
CA SER A 249 25.65 33.01 4.88
C SER A 249 24.64 32.13 4.15
N PHE A 250 23.36 32.41 4.42
CA PHE A 250 22.24 31.89 3.66
C PHE A 250 22.29 32.38 2.21
N ASP A 251 22.72 33.63 2.01
CA ASP A 251 22.82 34.33 0.73
C ASP A 251 23.57 33.50 -0.32
N GLY A 252 24.84 33.17 -0.05
CA GLY A 252 25.68 32.43 -0.99
C GLY A 252 25.55 30.91 -0.95
N ASN A 253 24.84 30.33 0.03
CA ASN A 253 24.78 28.86 0.20
C ASN A 253 23.39 28.25 0.01
N CYS A 254 22.31 29.05 0.10
CA CYS A 254 20.95 28.55 0.12
C CYS A 254 20.03 29.34 -0.80
N ALA A 255 20.10 30.67 -0.79
CA ALA A 255 19.18 31.52 -1.54
C ALA A 255 19.14 31.16 -3.04
N GLY A 256 20.26 30.78 -3.65
CA GLY A 256 20.31 30.38 -5.06
C GLY A 256 19.45 29.17 -5.47
N CYS A 257 19.00 28.32 -4.54
CA CYS A 257 18.02 27.26 -4.82
C CYS A 257 16.60 27.61 -4.32
N HIS A 258 16.49 28.63 -3.48
CA HIS A 258 15.26 28.93 -2.73
C HIS A 258 14.54 30.19 -3.22
N PHE A 259 15.24 31.14 -3.84
CA PHE A 259 14.72 32.44 -4.25
C PHE A 259 14.36 32.43 -5.73
N THR A 260 13.18 32.95 -6.06
CA THR A 260 12.81 33.20 -7.45
C THR A 260 13.49 34.47 -7.91
N GLY A 261 14.10 34.45 -9.10
CA GLY A 261 14.84 35.59 -9.61
C GLY A 261 16.11 35.91 -8.83
N TYR A 262 16.73 34.91 -8.17
CA TYR A 262 17.94 35.08 -7.37
C TYR A 262 19.01 35.93 -8.06
N GLN A 263 19.42 36.99 -7.39
CA GLN A 263 20.61 37.78 -7.72
C GLN A 263 21.51 37.87 -6.50
N LEU A 264 22.77 38.21 -6.73
CA LEU A 264 23.74 38.46 -5.66
C LEU A 264 24.37 39.82 -5.88
N ALA A 265 24.04 40.78 -5.01
CA ALA A 265 24.59 42.12 -5.05
C ALA A 265 25.70 42.27 -4.01
N LYS A 266 26.68 43.14 -4.29
CA LYS A 266 27.69 43.55 -3.30
C LYS A 266 27.37 44.93 -2.77
N ASN A 267 27.33 45.08 -1.46
CA ASN A 267 27.20 46.39 -0.84
C ASN A 267 28.53 47.16 -0.88
N GLY A 268 28.50 48.42 -0.44
CA GLY A 268 29.69 49.30 -0.40
C GLY A 268 30.81 48.85 0.57
N ALA A 269 30.56 47.84 1.41
CA ALA A 269 31.54 47.19 2.28
C ALA A 269 32.11 45.89 1.68
N GLY A 270 31.67 45.50 0.48
CA GLY A 270 32.05 44.26 -0.19
C GLY A 270 31.32 43.02 0.32
N GLU A 271 30.28 43.20 1.14
CA GLU A 271 29.44 42.10 1.64
C GLU A 271 28.36 41.78 0.61
N GLU A 272 28.11 40.49 0.42
CA GLU A 272 27.14 39.98 -0.55
C GLU A 272 25.76 39.85 0.09
N ILE A 273 24.75 40.32 -0.63
CA ILE A 273 23.34 40.29 -0.24
C ILE A 273 22.59 39.57 -1.36
N ALA A 274 21.96 38.46 -1.01
CA ALA A 274 21.05 37.80 -1.93
C ALA A 274 19.82 38.66 -2.16
N ASP A 275 19.30 38.60 -3.37
CA ASP A 275 18.10 39.32 -3.79
C ASP A 275 17.15 38.33 -4.48
N ALA A 276 15.84 38.59 -4.40
CA ALA A 276 14.80 37.82 -5.06
C ALA A 276 13.90 38.78 -5.83
N VAL A 277 13.02 38.26 -6.69
CA VAL A 277 12.09 39.13 -7.40
C VAL A 277 11.10 39.79 -6.43
N ASP A 278 10.90 41.09 -6.59
CA ASP A 278 9.81 41.84 -5.97
C ASP A 278 8.46 41.15 -6.24
N ASP A 279 7.72 40.91 -5.17
CA ASP A 279 6.34 40.46 -5.22
C ASP A 279 5.54 41.27 -4.21
N ILE A 280 4.49 41.96 -4.67
CA ILE A 280 3.63 42.79 -3.80
C ILE A 280 3.02 42.02 -2.62
N ASN A 281 2.91 40.70 -2.72
CA ASN A 281 2.45 39.81 -1.65
C ASN A 281 3.55 38.86 -1.15
N GLY A 282 4.83 39.22 -1.38
CA GLY A 282 6.03 38.50 -0.97
C GLY A 282 6.12 38.25 0.54
N ALA A 283 7.03 37.36 0.95
CA ALA A 283 7.05 36.84 2.32
C ALA A 283 7.80 37.74 3.31
N VAL A 284 8.90 38.33 2.87
CA VAL A 284 9.73 39.28 3.65
C VAL A 284 10.37 40.27 2.70
N ASP A 285 10.74 41.45 3.21
CA ASP A 285 11.70 42.38 2.59
C ASP A 285 13.10 41.91 3.01
N PHE A 286 13.77 41.12 2.16
CA PHE A 286 15.04 40.47 2.45
C PHE A 286 16.23 41.40 2.24
N ASP A 287 16.20 42.19 1.18
CA ASP A 287 17.28 43.09 0.77
C ASP A 287 17.21 44.48 1.45
N GLY A 288 16.03 44.85 1.98
CA GLY A 288 15.79 46.08 2.72
C GLY A 288 15.44 47.29 1.86
N ASP A 289 15.03 47.10 0.60
CA ASP A 289 14.70 48.19 -0.32
C ASP A 289 13.29 48.79 -0.09
N GLY A 290 12.47 48.14 0.73
CA GLY A 290 11.11 48.52 1.07
C GLY A 290 10.01 47.82 0.24
N SER A 291 10.40 46.96 -0.69
CA SER A 291 9.55 46.03 -1.43
C SER A 291 9.54 44.67 -0.72
N MET A 292 8.48 43.89 -0.94
CA MET A 292 8.40 42.53 -0.41
C MET A 292 8.89 41.56 -1.47
N ASP A 293 9.53 40.47 -1.06
CA ASP A 293 10.22 39.56 -1.96
C ASP A 293 9.60 38.18 -2.06
N GLU A 294 9.68 37.57 -3.24
CA GLU A 294 9.42 36.14 -3.43
C GLU A 294 10.65 35.29 -3.07
N ILE A 295 10.94 35.22 -1.77
CA ILE A 295 12.00 34.37 -1.20
C ILE A 295 11.69 32.86 -1.25
N ASN A 296 10.75 32.42 -2.09
CA ASN A 296 10.32 31.02 -2.26
C ASN A 296 10.49 30.58 -3.72
N VAL A 297 10.17 29.32 -4.02
CA VAL A 297 10.23 28.77 -5.38
C VAL A 297 8.90 29.02 -6.11
N GLY A 298 8.80 30.21 -6.70
CA GLY A 298 7.69 30.79 -7.47
C GLY A 298 7.54 30.25 -8.90
N CYS A 299 6.51 30.73 -9.60
CA CYS A 299 6.19 30.28 -10.96
C CYS A 299 7.40 30.39 -11.91
N GLU A 300 8.10 31.51 -11.85
CA GLU A 300 9.19 31.84 -12.78
C GLU A 300 10.47 31.03 -12.52
N ALA A 301 10.58 30.33 -11.40
CA ALA A 301 11.68 29.36 -11.18
C ALA A 301 11.58 28.15 -12.13
N CYS A 302 10.36 27.78 -12.53
CA CYS A 302 10.09 26.69 -13.46
C CYS A 302 9.79 27.17 -14.89
N HIS A 303 9.14 28.33 -15.01
CA HIS A 303 8.65 28.89 -16.27
C HIS A 303 9.58 29.95 -16.88
N GLY A 304 10.67 30.29 -16.19
CA GLY A 304 11.57 31.38 -16.58
C GLY A 304 10.95 32.76 -16.37
N ALA A 305 11.71 33.80 -16.70
CA ALA A 305 11.31 35.20 -16.57
C ALA A 305 10.08 35.52 -17.43
N GLY A 306 9.06 36.12 -16.83
CA GLY A 306 7.72 36.23 -17.42
C GLY A 306 7.31 37.63 -17.89
N SER A 307 8.13 38.67 -17.79
CA SER A 307 7.68 40.04 -18.11
C SER A 307 7.19 40.24 -19.55
N ALA A 308 7.82 39.58 -20.52
CA ALA A 308 7.38 39.61 -21.92
C ALA A 308 6.02 38.93 -22.11
N HIS A 309 5.80 37.79 -21.47
CA HIS A 309 4.49 37.13 -21.46
C HIS A 309 3.43 37.96 -20.71
N ALA A 310 3.73 38.45 -19.51
CA ALA A 310 2.79 39.20 -18.68
C ALA A 310 2.35 40.54 -19.30
N SER A 311 3.13 41.10 -20.22
CA SER A 311 2.81 42.34 -20.95
C SER A 311 2.08 42.08 -22.27
N THR A 312 2.39 41.00 -22.97
CA THR A 312 1.83 40.69 -24.31
C THR A 312 0.70 39.67 -24.28
N GLN A 313 0.58 38.90 -23.19
CA GLN A 313 -0.27 37.71 -23.04
C GLN A 313 0.02 36.63 -24.10
N ASN A 314 1.20 36.64 -24.72
CA ASN A 314 1.58 35.67 -25.73
C ASN A 314 2.22 34.44 -25.06
N PRO A 315 1.62 33.23 -25.18
CA PRO A 315 2.18 32.02 -24.58
C PRO A 315 3.54 31.62 -25.15
N ALA A 316 3.92 32.12 -26.34
CA ALA A 316 5.25 31.87 -26.90
C ALA A 316 6.38 32.57 -26.10
N TYR A 317 6.07 33.57 -25.26
CA TYR A 317 7.07 34.34 -24.52
C TYR A 317 7.23 33.91 -23.05
N ILE A 318 6.86 32.66 -22.74
CA ILE A 318 7.08 32.01 -21.46
C ILE A 318 7.41 30.53 -21.69
N ILE A 319 8.20 29.90 -20.82
CA ILE A 319 8.49 28.47 -20.93
C ILE A 319 7.32 27.66 -20.38
N ASN A 320 6.93 26.63 -21.10
CA ASN A 320 6.02 25.61 -20.62
C ASN A 320 6.76 24.27 -20.55
N PRO A 321 6.99 23.68 -19.36
CA PRO A 321 7.70 22.41 -19.23
C PRO A 321 7.08 21.24 -20.02
N ALA A 322 5.81 21.33 -20.41
CA ALA A 322 5.16 20.35 -21.29
C ALA A 322 5.68 20.37 -22.73
N ASP A 323 6.22 21.50 -23.19
CA ASP A 323 6.73 21.68 -24.55
C ASP A 323 8.23 21.37 -24.67
N LEU A 324 8.89 21.01 -23.56
CA LEU A 324 10.30 20.66 -23.49
C LEU A 324 10.56 19.17 -23.76
N THR A 325 11.77 18.84 -24.23
CA THR A 325 12.22 17.44 -24.28
C THR A 325 12.26 16.83 -22.86
N PRO A 326 12.19 15.49 -22.69
CA PRO A 326 12.25 14.87 -21.37
C PRO A 326 13.48 15.29 -20.54
N VAL A 327 14.64 15.44 -21.18
CA VAL A 327 15.88 15.92 -20.55
C VAL A 327 15.70 17.34 -20.02
N GLU A 328 15.31 18.28 -20.89
CA GLU A 328 15.14 19.69 -20.53
C GLU A 328 14.06 19.87 -19.45
N ALA A 329 12.96 19.13 -19.55
CA ALA A 329 11.89 19.14 -18.55
C ALA A 329 12.38 18.69 -17.17
N ASN A 330 13.18 17.62 -17.10
CA ASN A 330 13.73 17.13 -15.84
C ASN A 330 14.81 18.07 -15.27
N MET A 331 15.57 18.78 -16.11
CA MET A 331 16.50 19.81 -15.67
C MET A 331 15.82 20.97 -14.93
N VAL A 332 14.55 21.28 -15.25
CA VAL A 332 13.77 22.29 -14.52
C VAL A 332 13.66 21.95 -13.03
N CYS A 333 13.43 20.69 -12.69
CA CYS A 333 13.41 20.22 -11.30
C CYS A 333 14.84 19.98 -10.77
N GLY A 334 15.71 19.47 -11.65
CA GLY A 334 17.11 19.14 -11.36
C GLY A 334 17.93 20.34 -10.93
N GLN A 335 17.57 21.57 -11.27
CA GLN A 335 18.29 22.75 -10.81
C GLN A 335 18.31 22.92 -9.27
N CYS A 336 17.34 22.34 -8.56
CA CYS A 336 17.25 22.39 -7.09
C CYS A 336 17.33 21.00 -6.45
N HIS A 337 16.79 19.97 -7.10
CA HIS A 337 16.77 18.58 -6.59
C HIS A 337 18.07 17.82 -6.91
N ILE A 338 19.19 18.51 -6.72
CA ILE A 338 20.53 18.04 -6.99
C ILE A 338 21.51 18.46 -5.88
N ARG A 339 22.65 17.79 -5.81
CA ARG A 339 23.82 18.22 -5.04
C ARG A 339 25.06 18.14 -5.92
N GLY A 340 25.97 19.07 -5.74
CA GLY A 340 27.04 19.29 -6.70
C GLY A 340 27.83 20.55 -6.34
N LYS A 341 28.53 21.07 -7.35
CA LYS A 341 29.19 22.38 -7.32
C LYS A 341 29.02 23.05 -8.66
N SER A 342 28.96 24.38 -8.67
CA SER A 342 29.00 25.16 -9.91
C SER A 342 30.23 24.80 -10.75
N ILE A 343 30.09 24.87 -12.07
CA ILE A 343 31.23 24.65 -12.97
C ILE A 343 32.29 25.73 -12.72
N ASP A 344 31.86 27.00 -12.72
CA ASP A 344 32.78 28.11 -12.54
C ASP A 344 33.15 28.32 -11.08
N THR A 345 34.38 28.80 -10.91
CA THR A 345 34.86 29.33 -9.64
C THR A 345 34.60 30.83 -9.58
N PHE A 346 34.00 31.27 -8.48
CA PHE A 346 33.63 32.64 -8.27
C PHE A 346 34.60 33.30 -7.28
N ASN A 347 35.47 34.16 -7.79
CA ASN A 347 36.41 34.94 -6.94
C ASN A 347 35.72 36.10 -6.23
N GLU A 348 34.49 36.43 -6.63
CA GLU A 348 33.68 37.47 -6.01
C GLU A 348 33.35 37.16 -4.57
N PHE A 349 33.13 35.89 -4.28
CA PHE A 349 33.06 35.42 -2.92
C PHE A 349 34.48 35.38 -2.39
N ALA A 350 34.95 36.49 -1.79
CA ALA A 350 36.33 36.67 -1.31
C ALA A 350 36.80 35.61 -0.30
N ASP A 351 35.92 34.66 0.03
CA ASP A 351 35.98 33.80 1.17
C ASP A 351 35.07 32.52 1.03
N ALA A 352 34.11 32.40 0.09
CA ALA A 352 33.20 31.22 -0.03
C ALA A 352 33.91 29.94 -0.52
N PRO A 353 33.25 28.75 -0.55
CA PRO A 353 33.69 27.71 -1.46
C PRO A 353 33.90 28.31 -2.85
N ALA A 354 35.06 28.04 -3.45
CA ALA A 354 35.43 28.52 -4.78
C ALA A 354 34.29 28.33 -5.80
N GLN A 355 33.48 27.28 -5.63
CA GLN A 355 32.30 26.98 -6.42
C GLN A 355 31.03 27.03 -5.56
N ALA A 356 29.93 27.54 -6.10
CA ALA A 356 28.63 27.64 -5.42
C ALA A 356 27.96 26.26 -5.26
N PRO A 357 27.16 26.05 -4.19
CA PRO A 357 26.41 24.80 -3.96
C PRO A 357 25.07 24.75 -4.69
N PHE A 358 24.92 25.54 -5.77
CA PHE A 358 23.74 25.59 -6.63
C PHE A 358 24.16 25.87 -8.08
N PRO A 359 23.30 25.58 -9.08
CA PRO A 359 23.62 25.84 -10.49
C PRO A 359 23.83 27.31 -10.76
N ALA A 360 25.05 27.68 -11.15
CA ALA A 360 25.44 29.03 -11.50
C ALA A 360 26.71 28.99 -12.35
N LYS A 361 26.91 30.02 -13.18
CA LYS A 361 28.15 30.27 -13.92
C LYS A 361 28.38 31.76 -14.07
N LEU A 362 29.50 32.17 -14.64
CA LEU A 362 29.75 33.56 -15.03
C LEU A 362 29.26 33.80 -16.46
N ASP A 363 28.57 34.92 -16.69
CA ASP A 363 28.26 35.39 -18.03
C ASP A 363 29.51 35.99 -18.72
N ALA A 364 29.34 36.47 -19.96
CA ALA A 364 30.44 37.05 -20.73
C ALA A 364 31.03 38.33 -20.13
N ASP A 365 30.25 39.03 -19.28
CA ASP A 365 30.64 40.27 -18.61
C ASP A 365 31.21 39.99 -17.20
N GLY A 366 31.24 38.71 -16.79
CA GLY A 366 31.74 38.27 -15.49
C GLY A 366 30.72 38.41 -14.36
N ASN A 367 29.42 38.53 -14.66
CA ASN A 367 28.39 38.53 -13.63
C ASN A 367 27.87 37.11 -13.37
N LEU A 368 27.40 36.86 -12.14
CA LEU A 368 26.75 35.61 -11.78
C LEU A 368 25.47 35.42 -12.59
N MET A 369 25.39 34.29 -13.29
CA MET A 369 24.26 33.86 -14.09
C MET A 369 23.69 32.55 -13.55
N LYS A 370 22.38 32.50 -13.38
CA LYS A 370 21.63 31.29 -13.00
C LYS A 370 21.18 30.50 -14.22
N PHE A 371 20.94 29.21 -14.02
CA PHE A 371 20.31 28.33 -15.01
C PHE A 371 18.94 28.89 -15.42
N ARG A 372 18.66 28.94 -16.71
CA ARG A 372 17.35 29.35 -17.24
C ARG A 372 16.61 28.14 -17.81
N PRO A 373 15.43 27.78 -17.26
CA PRO A 373 14.62 26.67 -17.75
C PRO A 373 14.38 26.75 -19.26
N GLY A 374 14.54 25.63 -19.97
CA GLY A 374 14.25 25.51 -21.41
C GLY A 374 15.16 26.32 -22.36
N LEU A 375 16.14 27.06 -21.84
CA LEU A 375 17.10 27.83 -22.64
C LEU A 375 18.54 27.34 -22.49
N ASP A 376 18.85 26.74 -21.33
CA ASP A 376 20.18 26.35 -20.94
C ASP A 376 20.26 24.84 -20.67
N ASP A 377 21.45 24.27 -20.80
CA ASP A 377 21.77 22.91 -20.34
C ASP A 377 22.36 22.99 -18.93
N LEU A 378 21.72 22.30 -17.97
CA LEU A 378 22.09 22.31 -16.56
C LEU A 378 23.53 21.86 -16.31
N SER A 379 24.05 20.93 -17.12
CA SER A 379 25.42 20.42 -17.01
C SER A 379 26.49 21.49 -17.23
N THR A 380 26.13 22.59 -17.93
CA THR A 380 27.03 23.73 -18.15
C THR A 380 27.09 24.70 -16.96
N PHE A 381 26.20 24.53 -15.97
CA PHE A 381 26.14 25.35 -14.76
C PHE A 381 26.53 24.58 -13.50
N TYR A 382 26.44 23.25 -13.52
CA TYR A 382 26.58 22.46 -12.30
C TYR A 382 27.12 21.06 -12.58
N SER A 383 28.12 20.64 -11.79
CA SER A 383 28.59 19.27 -11.77
C SER A 383 28.21 18.57 -10.47
N PHE A 384 27.63 17.38 -10.59
CA PHE A 384 27.30 16.48 -9.48
C PHE A 384 28.24 15.26 -9.38
N ASP A 385 29.20 15.15 -10.31
CA ASP A 385 30.18 14.07 -10.43
C ASP A 385 31.59 14.67 -10.65
N SER A 386 32.60 14.16 -9.96
CA SER A 386 34.00 14.60 -10.14
C SER A 386 34.69 13.98 -11.37
N GLY A 387 34.14 12.89 -11.93
CA GLY A 387 34.63 12.21 -13.12
C GLY A 387 35.97 11.50 -12.96
N ASP A 388 36.52 11.41 -11.74
CA ASP A 388 37.82 10.81 -11.45
C ASP A 388 37.72 9.36 -10.97
N GLY A 389 36.50 8.82 -10.81
CA GLY A 389 36.24 7.47 -10.29
C GLY A 389 36.89 7.19 -8.93
N SER A 390 37.41 8.23 -8.27
CA SER A 390 38.26 8.14 -7.10
C SER A 390 37.53 8.79 -5.93
N GLY A 391 37.39 8.04 -4.85
CA GLY A 391 36.62 8.45 -3.69
C GLY A 391 37.18 9.64 -2.88
N ALA A 392 37.82 10.62 -3.49
CA ALA A 392 38.43 11.74 -2.78
C ALA A 392 38.47 13.06 -3.59
N GLY A 393 37.34 13.44 -4.19
CA GLY A 393 36.95 14.84 -4.47
C GLY A 393 35.82 15.36 -3.57
N SER A 394 35.54 14.63 -2.48
CA SER A 394 34.49 14.78 -1.44
C SER A 394 33.04 14.84 -1.93
N PHE A 395 32.69 13.97 -2.88
CA PHE A 395 31.31 13.54 -3.12
C PHE A 395 31.02 12.13 -2.52
N THR A 396 32.04 11.41 -2.01
CA THR A 396 31.89 10.06 -1.43
C THR A 396 30.95 9.88 -0.26
N SER A 397 30.61 10.96 0.46
CA SER A 397 29.60 10.89 1.52
C SER A 397 28.17 11.10 1.03
N GLN A 398 27.99 11.36 -0.26
CA GLN A 398 26.72 11.73 -0.88
C GLN A 398 26.01 10.54 -1.52
N TYR A 399 26.72 9.45 -1.81
CA TYR A 399 26.20 8.32 -2.58
C TYR A 399 26.63 6.97 -1.97
N TRP A 400 25.71 6.02 -1.97
CA TRP A 400 26.00 4.62 -1.68
C TRP A 400 26.62 3.99 -2.94
N GLY A 401 27.81 3.37 -2.82
CA GLY A 401 28.52 2.80 -3.97
C GLY A 401 29.42 3.80 -4.73
N GLY A 402 29.57 5.01 -4.22
CA GLY A 402 30.39 6.06 -4.84
C GLY A 402 29.66 6.86 -5.89
N GLU A 403 30.40 7.66 -6.66
CA GLU A 403 29.85 8.57 -7.68
C GLU A 403 29.06 7.83 -8.76
N PRO A 404 28.08 8.48 -9.41
CA PRO A 404 27.39 7.93 -10.57
C PRO A 404 28.32 7.33 -11.65
N SER A 405 29.47 7.97 -11.92
CA SER A 405 30.46 7.47 -12.89
C SER A 405 31.23 6.22 -12.45
N SER A 406 31.10 5.74 -11.20
CA SER A 406 31.85 4.57 -10.71
C SER A 406 31.34 3.24 -11.28
N GLY A 407 30.07 3.17 -11.67
CA GLY A 407 29.38 1.92 -12.01
C GLY A 407 28.90 1.11 -10.80
N ASP A 408 29.28 1.49 -9.58
CA ASP A 408 28.88 0.83 -8.32
C ASP A 408 27.74 1.59 -7.60
N PHE A 409 27.32 2.75 -8.12
CA PHE A 409 26.27 3.60 -7.55
C PHE A 409 24.97 2.82 -7.30
N GLN A 410 24.43 2.94 -6.09
CA GLN A 410 23.16 2.30 -5.71
C GLN A 410 22.04 3.33 -5.46
N ALA A 411 22.36 4.40 -4.73
CA ALA A 411 21.42 5.47 -4.40
C ALA A 411 22.10 6.64 -3.71
N SER A 412 21.42 7.79 -3.67
CA SER A 412 21.81 8.94 -2.85
C SER A 412 21.68 8.72 -1.33
N VAL A 413 22.50 9.46 -0.56
CA VAL A 413 22.59 9.40 0.92
C VAL A 413 22.00 10.66 1.59
N LYS A 414 21.89 11.78 0.86
CA LYS A 414 21.46 13.09 1.38
C LYS A 414 20.13 13.52 0.78
N HIS A 415 19.47 14.47 1.45
CA HIS A 415 18.30 15.15 0.92
C HIS A 415 18.60 15.92 -0.38
N HIS A 416 17.55 16.07 -1.23
CA HIS A 416 17.52 16.75 -2.54
C HIS A 416 18.50 16.23 -3.60
N GLN A 417 18.51 14.91 -3.84
CA GLN A 417 19.34 14.29 -4.89
C GLN A 417 18.51 13.46 -5.88
N GLN A 418 17.18 13.67 -5.93
CA GLN A 418 16.27 12.89 -6.76
C GLN A 418 16.61 12.96 -8.26
N TYR A 419 17.14 14.10 -8.72
CA TYR A 419 17.57 14.24 -10.11
C TYR A 419 18.78 13.36 -10.45
N ILE A 420 19.70 13.15 -9.51
CA ILE A 420 20.85 12.26 -9.74
C ILE A 420 20.37 10.82 -9.78
N ASP A 421 19.54 10.42 -8.82
CA ASP A 421 18.99 9.06 -8.75
C ASP A 421 18.23 8.69 -10.03
N ILE A 422 17.34 9.56 -10.54
CA ILE A 422 16.54 9.25 -11.73
C ILE A 422 17.40 9.14 -13.00
N LEU A 423 18.51 9.88 -13.08
CA LEU A 423 19.45 9.79 -14.20
C LEU A 423 20.15 8.43 -14.26
N GLN A 424 20.28 7.73 -13.13
CA GLN A 424 20.93 6.41 -13.05
C GLN A 424 19.96 5.24 -13.22
N GLY A 425 18.65 5.48 -13.10
CA GLY A 425 17.64 4.43 -13.14
C GLY A 425 17.06 4.11 -14.52
N PRO A 426 16.16 3.11 -14.62
CA PRO A 426 15.47 2.75 -15.86
C PRO A 426 14.53 3.84 -16.39
N HIS A 427 14.16 4.83 -15.56
CA HIS A 427 13.39 6.00 -15.97
C HIS A 427 14.27 7.20 -16.38
N SER A 428 15.56 6.97 -16.67
CA SER A 428 16.50 8.02 -17.04
C SER A 428 16.12 8.69 -18.36
N PRO A 429 16.05 10.05 -18.41
CA PRO A 429 15.72 10.81 -19.62
C PRO A 429 16.81 10.82 -20.69
N THR A 430 17.91 10.07 -20.55
CA THR A 430 19.17 10.23 -21.32
C THR A 430 19.10 9.84 -22.82
N GLY A 431 17.91 9.57 -23.36
CA GLY A 431 17.67 9.24 -24.76
C GLY A 431 16.79 10.25 -25.52
N SER A 432 16.70 10.09 -26.83
CA SER A 432 15.72 10.80 -27.69
C SER A 432 14.32 10.19 -27.63
N ASP A 433 14.07 9.29 -26.68
CA ASP A 433 12.80 8.60 -26.53
C ASP A 433 11.75 9.57 -25.96
N PRO A 434 10.70 9.91 -26.73
CA PRO A 434 9.68 10.87 -26.29
C PRO A 434 8.80 10.34 -25.14
N ASP A 435 8.84 9.03 -24.87
CA ASP A 435 7.95 8.35 -23.93
C ASP A 435 8.57 8.19 -22.52
N VAL A 436 9.80 8.69 -22.31
CA VAL A 436 10.46 8.60 -21.00
C VAL A 436 9.76 9.49 -19.95
N PRO A 437 9.55 8.99 -18.72
CA PRO A 437 8.95 9.76 -17.65
C PRO A 437 9.69 11.05 -17.33
N ARG A 438 8.90 12.09 -17.09
CA ARG A 438 9.36 13.39 -16.57
C ARG A 438 9.03 13.46 -15.08
N CYS A 439 9.70 14.31 -14.30
CA CYS A 439 9.37 14.50 -12.88
C CYS A 439 7.88 14.78 -12.68
N TYR A 440 7.29 15.60 -13.56
CA TYR A 440 5.87 15.93 -13.51
C TYR A 440 4.91 14.82 -14.00
N THR A 441 5.45 13.66 -14.39
CA THR A 441 4.65 12.46 -14.71
C THR A 441 4.19 11.79 -13.41
N CYS A 442 5.02 11.84 -12.37
CA CYS A 442 4.68 11.30 -11.05
C CYS A 442 4.29 12.39 -10.06
N HIS A 443 4.67 13.64 -10.33
CA HIS A 443 4.38 14.79 -9.48
C HIS A 443 3.55 15.86 -10.20
N ASP A 444 2.62 16.53 -9.53
CA ASP A 444 1.85 17.61 -10.14
C ASP A 444 1.95 18.89 -9.29
N MET A 445 2.70 19.86 -9.81
CA MET A 445 2.98 21.13 -9.15
C MET A 445 1.79 22.08 -9.13
N HIS A 446 0.75 21.78 -9.92
CA HIS A 446 -0.46 22.59 -10.05
C HIS A 446 -1.70 21.88 -9.48
N ASN A 447 -1.57 20.67 -8.91
CA ASN A 447 -2.72 19.87 -8.47
C ASN A 447 -3.49 20.50 -7.32
N ASN A 448 -4.79 20.20 -7.30
CA ASN A 448 -5.79 20.68 -6.35
C ASN A 448 -6.32 19.56 -5.42
N SER A 449 -5.90 18.30 -5.61
CA SER A 449 -6.65 17.14 -5.11
C SER A 449 -5.93 16.26 -4.08
N ASP A 450 -4.63 16.45 -3.85
CA ASP A 450 -3.92 15.85 -2.71
C ASP A 450 -3.01 16.92 -2.08
N PRO A 451 -3.41 17.52 -0.96
CA PRO A 451 -2.61 18.52 -0.27
C PRO A 451 -1.46 17.89 0.55
N GLY A 452 -0.79 16.87 0.00
CA GLY A 452 0.39 16.23 0.59
C GLY A 452 1.70 16.99 0.30
N ALA A 453 2.69 16.83 1.18
CA ALA A 453 4.02 17.47 1.11
C ALA A 453 4.88 17.09 -0.14
N HIS A 454 4.39 16.20 -1.01
CA HIS A 454 5.17 15.58 -2.08
C HIS A 454 4.52 15.67 -3.47
N GLN A 455 3.32 16.29 -3.57
CA GLN A 455 2.63 16.55 -4.83
C GLN A 455 2.50 15.34 -5.77
N VAL A 456 2.22 14.14 -5.26
CA VAL A 456 2.09 12.95 -6.11
C VAL A 456 0.82 13.07 -6.97
N VAL A 457 0.90 12.65 -8.23
CA VAL A 457 -0.24 12.65 -9.15
C VAL A 457 -1.33 11.71 -8.62
N THR A 458 -2.56 12.22 -8.54
CA THR A 458 -3.73 11.48 -8.05
C THR A 458 -4.72 11.06 -9.13
N ASN A 459 -4.54 11.56 -10.34
CA ASN A 459 -5.40 11.23 -11.47
C ASN A 459 -4.54 11.19 -12.74
N ARG A 460 -4.70 10.14 -13.54
CA ARG A 460 -4.14 10.06 -14.89
C ARG A 460 -5.21 9.67 -15.89
N VAL A 461 -5.06 10.16 -17.11
CA VAL A 461 -5.86 9.72 -18.25
C VAL A 461 -4.87 9.17 -19.27
N ASP A 462 -5.04 7.90 -19.62
CA ASP A 462 -4.24 7.20 -20.63
C ASP A 462 -5.19 6.38 -21.51
N ASP A 463 -4.99 6.41 -22.83
CA ASP A 463 -5.90 5.79 -23.82
C ASP A 463 -7.40 6.08 -23.62
N GLY A 464 -7.73 7.26 -23.09
CA GLY A 464 -9.11 7.68 -22.80
C GLY A 464 -9.70 7.09 -21.51
N VAL A 465 -8.94 6.25 -20.79
CA VAL A 465 -9.31 5.69 -19.48
C VAL A 465 -8.82 6.62 -18.38
N LYS A 466 -9.74 7.08 -17.53
CA LYS A 466 -9.40 7.87 -16.35
C LYS A 466 -9.14 6.95 -15.16
N MET A 467 -7.94 7.02 -14.60
CA MET A 467 -7.51 6.28 -13.42
C MET A 467 -7.30 7.23 -12.24
N THR A 468 -7.82 6.87 -11.07
CA THR A 468 -7.43 7.51 -9.81
C THR A 468 -6.16 6.82 -9.33
N THR A 469 -5.11 7.59 -9.06
CA THR A 469 -3.78 7.05 -8.73
C THR A 469 -3.39 7.34 -7.29
N ALA A 470 -2.68 6.41 -6.67
CA ALA A 470 -2.03 6.57 -5.39
C ALA A 470 -0.76 5.71 -5.34
N ASN A 471 0.23 6.14 -4.55
CA ASN A 471 1.45 5.38 -4.34
C ASN A 471 1.19 4.09 -3.55
N ASP A 472 0.36 4.16 -2.52
CA ASP A 472 0.23 3.09 -1.51
C ASP A 472 -0.62 1.90 -1.94
N ASN A 473 -1.33 2.02 -3.07
CA ASN A 473 -2.05 0.93 -3.72
C ASN A 473 -1.47 0.62 -5.12
N ASP A 474 -0.26 1.08 -5.44
CA ASP A 474 0.46 0.84 -6.70
C ASP A 474 -0.21 1.33 -7.99
N THR A 475 -1.42 1.91 -7.93
CA THR A 475 -2.13 2.46 -9.11
C THR A 475 -1.34 3.58 -9.78
N LEU A 476 -0.50 4.33 -9.05
CA LEU A 476 0.42 5.30 -9.67
C LEU A 476 1.36 4.62 -10.67
N CYS A 477 2.00 3.52 -10.28
CA CYS A 477 2.92 2.78 -11.14
C CYS A 477 2.15 2.04 -12.25
N LEU A 478 1.11 1.30 -11.85
CA LEU A 478 0.30 0.50 -12.77
C LEU A 478 -0.45 1.35 -13.81
N SER A 479 -0.72 2.63 -13.52
CA SER A 479 -1.31 3.54 -14.52
C SER A 479 -0.48 3.66 -15.81
N CYS A 480 0.83 3.40 -15.74
CA CYS A 480 1.69 3.26 -16.89
C CYS A 480 1.97 1.78 -17.21
N HIS A 481 2.39 0.99 -16.22
CA HIS A 481 2.90 -0.37 -16.46
C HIS A 481 1.84 -1.42 -16.86
N ALA A 482 0.56 -1.20 -16.56
CA ALA A 482 -0.50 -2.09 -17.04
C ALA A 482 -0.56 -2.09 -18.59
N GLY A 483 -0.46 -3.29 -19.17
CA GLY A 483 -0.47 -3.51 -20.61
C GLY A 483 0.91 -3.34 -21.27
N MET A 484 1.93 -2.91 -20.53
CA MET A 484 3.30 -2.84 -21.05
C MET A 484 3.95 -4.24 -21.08
N PRO A 485 4.89 -4.51 -22.02
CA PRO A 485 5.69 -5.73 -22.01
C PRO A 485 6.35 -5.94 -20.64
N GLY A 486 6.20 -7.13 -20.06
CA GLY A 486 6.71 -7.49 -18.73
C GLY A 486 5.62 -8.02 -17.80
N PRO A 487 5.77 -7.89 -16.46
CA PRO A 487 4.88 -8.50 -15.45
C PRO A 487 3.40 -8.19 -15.58
N PHE A 488 3.12 -7.00 -16.07
CA PHE A 488 1.78 -6.43 -16.05
C PHE A 488 1.16 -6.38 -17.45
N VAL A 489 1.72 -7.12 -18.42
CA VAL A 489 1.23 -7.16 -19.80
C VAL A 489 -0.22 -7.63 -19.91
N ASN A 490 -0.67 -8.48 -18.98
CA ASN A 490 -2.03 -9.00 -18.95
C ASN A 490 -3.02 -8.10 -18.20
N LEU A 491 -2.56 -7.00 -17.59
CA LEU A 491 -3.44 -6.01 -16.98
C LEU A 491 -3.86 -4.97 -18.01
N THR A 492 -5.14 -4.60 -18.01
CA THR A 492 -5.65 -3.48 -18.79
C THR A 492 -5.63 -2.19 -17.97
N LYS A 493 -5.72 -1.03 -18.63
CA LYS A 493 -5.88 0.26 -17.93
C LYS A 493 -7.22 0.33 -17.20
N GLU A 494 -8.24 -0.33 -17.72
CA GLU A 494 -9.53 -0.49 -17.06
C GLU A 494 -9.42 -1.27 -15.75
N ASP A 495 -8.62 -2.35 -15.70
CA ASP A 495 -8.39 -3.09 -14.45
C ASP A 495 -7.81 -2.16 -13.36
N VAL A 496 -6.86 -1.30 -13.73
CA VAL A 496 -6.29 -0.28 -12.83
C VAL A 496 -7.31 0.79 -12.45
N ALA A 497 -8.11 1.28 -13.42
CA ALA A 497 -9.12 2.32 -13.19
C ALA A 497 -10.24 1.87 -12.24
N ASN A 498 -10.55 0.57 -12.26
CA ASN A 498 -11.60 -0.02 -11.42
C ASN A 498 -11.12 -0.34 -9.99
N MET A 499 -9.84 -0.15 -9.69
CA MET A 499 -9.33 -0.18 -8.31
C MET A 499 -9.87 1.03 -7.55
N THR A 500 -10.86 0.82 -6.69
CA THR A 500 -11.38 1.91 -5.85
C THR A 500 -10.37 2.29 -4.76
N PRO A 501 -10.19 3.59 -4.44
CA PRO A 501 -9.26 4.03 -3.39
C PRO A 501 -9.58 3.51 -1.97
N ASN A 502 -10.76 2.94 -1.74
CA ASN A 502 -11.29 2.55 -0.42
C ASN A 502 -11.67 1.06 -0.29
N GLY A 503 -11.11 0.17 -1.11
CA GLY A 503 -11.16 -1.28 -0.83
C GLY A 503 -12.55 -1.93 -0.91
N ALA A 504 -13.47 -1.43 -1.75
CA ALA A 504 -14.66 -2.20 -2.10
C ALA A 504 -14.29 -3.24 -3.17
N PHE A 505 -14.15 -4.49 -2.75
CA PHE A 505 -13.73 -5.62 -3.57
C PHE A 505 -14.73 -5.90 -4.70
N ASN A 506 -14.30 -5.68 -5.95
CA ASN A 506 -14.98 -6.12 -7.16
C ASN A 506 -14.10 -7.14 -7.91
N ASP A 507 -14.68 -7.89 -8.84
CA ASP A 507 -14.00 -8.93 -9.63
C ASP A 507 -12.75 -8.43 -10.39
N GLN A 508 -12.58 -7.12 -10.55
CA GLN A 508 -11.45 -6.49 -11.24
C GLN A 508 -10.24 -6.26 -10.31
N MET A 509 -10.42 -6.29 -8.99
CA MET A 509 -9.32 -6.27 -8.03
C MET A 509 -8.49 -7.56 -8.05
N ASP A 510 -9.06 -8.69 -8.47
CA ASP A 510 -8.36 -9.98 -8.50
C ASP A 510 -7.25 -10.04 -9.54
N ALA A 511 -7.44 -9.42 -10.70
CA ALA A 511 -6.41 -9.38 -11.75
C ALA A 511 -5.18 -8.61 -11.29
N VAL A 512 -5.37 -7.39 -10.75
CA VAL A 512 -4.27 -6.58 -10.22
C VAL A 512 -3.63 -7.25 -9.03
N LYS A 513 -4.43 -7.75 -8.08
CA LYS A 513 -3.92 -8.45 -6.90
C LYS A 513 -3.07 -9.65 -7.29
N LYS A 514 -3.54 -10.47 -8.23
CA LYS A 514 -2.79 -11.60 -8.75
C LYS A 514 -1.50 -11.13 -9.40
N ALA A 515 -1.54 -10.18 -10.32
CA ALA A 515 -0.37 -9.72 -11.05
C ALA A 515 0.68 -9.07 -10.14
N VAL A 516 0.26 -8.25 -9.17
CA VAL A 516 1.16 -7.65 -8.18
C VAL A 516 1.72 -8.71 -7.24
N THR A 517 0.88 -9.61 -6.70
CA THR A 517 1.33 -10.70 -5.81
C THR A 517 2.31 -11.63 -6.52
N ASP A 518 2.03 -11.90 -7.80
CA ASP A 518 2.92 -12.62 -8.67
C ASP A 518 4.23 -11.85 -8.77
N HIS A 519 4.24 -10.61 -9.26
CA HIS A 519 5.47 -9.86 -9.44
C HIS A 519 6.28 -9.70 -8.14
N THR A 520 5.66 -9.34 -7.02
CA THR A 520 6.35 -9.04 -5.76
C THR A 520 6.72 -10.28 -4.96
N GLN A 521 6.12 -11.44 -5.24
CA GLN A 521 6.22 -12.65 -4.42
C GLN A 521 5.70 -12.48 -2.98
N HIS A 522 4.87 -11.46 -2.75
CA HIS A 522 4.24 -11.13 -1.48
C HIS A 522 2.74 -10.92 -1.67
N TYR A 523 1.93 -11.10 -0.63
CA TYR A 523 0.50 -10.78 -0.70
C TYR A 523 0.30 -9.30 -1.04
N TYR A 524 -0.61 -8.98 -1.95
CA TYR A 524 -1.02 -7.59 -2.21
C TYR A 524 -2.23 -7.20 -1.37
N ASP A 525 -2.03 -6.21 -0.47
CA ASP A 525 -3.07 -5.62 0.36
C ASP A 525 -3.06 -4.07 0.28
N PRO A 526 -3.98 -3.47 -0.49
CA PRO A 526 -4.08 -2.03 -0.61
C PRO A 526 -4.85 -1.35 0.52
N THR A 527 -5.49 -2.11 1.44
CA THR A 527 -6.46 -1.55 2.41
C THR A 527 -5.82 -0.80 3.59
N LYS A 528 -4.51 -0.94 3.80
CA LYS A 528 -3.78 -0.35 4.94
C LYS A 528 -3.11 0.97 4.59
N VAL A 529 -3.90 1.99 4.30
CA VAL A 529 -3.44 3.31 3.81
C VAL A 529 -3.01 4.28 4.94
N ASP A 530 -2.98 3.86 6.21
CA ASP A 530 -2.91 4.80 7.36
C ASP A 530 -1.50 5.06 7.94
N GLY A 531 -0.43 4.61 7.27
CA GLY A 531 0.93 4.93 7.69
C GLY A 531 1.43 4.19 8.93
N THR A 532 0.65 3.25 9.49
CA THR A 532 1.18 2.20 10.36
C THR A 532 1.76 1.07 9.50
N SER A 533 2.90 0.52 9.90
CA SER A 533 3.65 -0.50 9.17
C SER A 533 2.76 -1.69 8.78
N GLY A 534 2.43 -1.88 7.49
CA GLY A 534 1.59 -3.04 7.12
C GLY A 534 1.13 -3.24 5.67
N GLY A 535 1.46 -2.37 4.71
CA GLY A 535 1.16 -2.64 3.30
C GLY A 535 2.25 -3.50 2.65
N VAL A 536 2.00 -4.80 2.48
CA VAL A 536 2.85 -5.72 1.71
C VAL A 536 2.64 -5.51 0.20
N SER A 537 3.69 -5.75 -0.59
CA SER A 537 3.71 -5.63 -2.07
C SER A 537 3.64 -4.23 -2.69
N ARG A 538 3.93 -3.17 -1.95
CA ARG A 538 4.01 -1.82 -2.54
C ARG A 538 5.26 -1.65 -3.40
N CYS A 539 5.11 -1.23 -4.65
CA CYS A 539 6.21 -1.02 -5.59
C CYS A 539 7.29 -0.10 -5.00
N SER A 540 6.87 0.99 -4.34
CA SER A 540 7.77 2.01 -3.79
C SER A 540 8.60 1.53 -2.58
N LYS A 541 8.31 0.36 -2.00
CA LYS A 541 9.12 -0.20 -0.90
C LYS A 541 10.32 -0.99 -1.40
N CYS A 542 10.17 -1.66 -2.54
CA CYS A 542 11.24 -2.44 -3.16
C CYS A 542 12.05 -1.60 -4.16
N HIS A 543 11.37 -0.82 -5.01
CA HIS A 543 12.02 -0.02 -6.08
C HIS A 543 12.50 1.35 -5.62
N MET A 544 12.03 1.83 -4.48
CA MET A 544 12.42 3.15 -3.95
C MET A 544 12.78 3.04 -2.47
N PRO A 545 13.69 2.15 -2.03
CA PRO A 545 13.99 1.99 -0.60
C PRO A 545 14.45 3.31 0.02
N LYS A 546 14.20 3.48 1.33
CA LYS A 546 14.63 4.71 2.02
C LYS A 546 16.13 4.67 2.31
N THR A 547 16.92 5.37 1.50
CA THR A 547 18.39 5.35 1.58
C THR A 547 18.99 6.65 2.11
N ALA A 548 18.24 7.75 1.98
CA ALA A 548 18.75 9.10 2.24
C ALA A 548 18.20 9.69 3.55
N LYS A 549 18.91 10.72 4.03
CA LYS A 549 18.55 11.49 5.24
C LYS A 549 18.23 12.94 4.92
N SER A 550 17.02 13.35 5.29
CA SER A 550 16.67 14.72 5.66
C SER A 550 16.85 14.91 7.15
N ALA A 551 15.85 14.61 7.97
CA ALA A 551 15.83 14.88 9.41
C ALA A 551 16.28 13.64 10.19
N LEU A 552 15.74 12.49 9.81
CA LEU A 552 16.10 11.18 10.34
C LEU A 552 16.96 10.40 9.36
N LYS A 553 17.70 9.44 9.90
CA LYS A 553 18.35 8.45 9.04
C LYS A 553 17.26 7.68 8.29
N TYR A 554 17.40 7.54 6.97
CA TYR A 554 16.51 6.75 6.11
C TYR A 554 15.05 7.25 6.10
N ASP A 555 14.85 8.55 5.88
CA ASP A 555 13.52 9.18 5.80
C ASP A 555 13.15 9.71 4.41
N ILE A 556 14.02 9.53 3.42
CA ILE A 556 13.79 9.84 2.00
C ILE A 556 13.95 8.56 1.17
N HIS A 557 12.98 8.32 0.29
CA HIS A 557 12.99 7.26 -0.72
C HIS A 557 13.99 7.57 -1.85
N ALA A 558 14.79 6.58 -2.24
CA ALA A 558 15.62 6.65 -3.44
C ALA A 558 14.75 6.83 -4.69
N HIS A 559 15.22 7.58 -5.67
CA HIS A 559 14.51 7.78 -6.96
C HIS A 559 15.21 7.06 -8.11
N THR A 560 15.97 6.00 -7.81
CA THR A 560 16.63 5.17 -8.82
C THR A 560 15.66 4.22 -9.47
N PHE A 561 14.55 3.86 -8.82
CA PHE A 561 13.55 2.88 -9.30
C PHE A 561 14.10 1.46 -9.52
N GLU A 562 15.38 1.24 -9.23
CA GLU A 562 16.01 -0.07 -9.20
C GLU A 562 15.89 -0.68 -7.81
N VAL A 563 15.72 -2.00 -7.79
CA VAL A 563 15.78 -2.76 -6.54
C VAL A 563 17.22 -2.78 -6.09
N ILE A 564 17.50 -2.17 -4.94
CA ILE A 564 18.77 -2.37 -4.25
C ILE A 564 18.71 -3.77 -3.63
N GLU A 565 19.57 -4.67 -4.09
CA GLU A 565 19.60 -6.08 -3.67
C GLU A 565 20.27 -6.28 -2.30
N PRO A 566 19.97 -7.38 -1.58
CA PRO A 566 20.62 -7.69 -0.30
C PRO A 566 22.16 -7.67 -0.35
N ALA A 567 22.76 -8.17 -1.43
CA ALA A 567 24.21 -8.21 -1.60
C ALA A 567 24.86 -6.81 -1.59
N ALA A 568 24.15 -5.77 -2.04
CA ALA A 568 24.65 -4.40 -2.04
C ALA A 568 24.91 -3.89 -0.61
N SER A 569 24.22 -4.44 0.40
CA SER A 569 24.35 -4.03 1.81
C SER A 569 25.54 -4.66 2.53
N LYS A 570 26.19 -5.68 1.95
CA LYS A 570 27.28 -6.43 2.61
C LYS A 570 28.44 -5.53 3.00
N SER A 571 29.12 -5.88 4.09
CA SER A 571 30.27 -5.12 4.60
C SER A 571 31.44 -5.03 3.60
N THR A 572 31.51 -5.95 2.64
CA THR A 572 32.52 -6.01 1.58
C THR A 572 32.12 -5.27 0.30
N SER A 573 30.87 -4.82 0.18
CA SER A 573 30.36 -4.10 -0.99
C SER A 573 30.87 -2.64 -1.02
N PRO A 574 31.09 -2.03 -2.20
CA PRO A 574 31.31 -0.58 -2.32
C PRO A 574 30.21 0.28 -1.67
N SER A 575 29.00 -0.27 -1.56
CA SER A 575 27.84 0.36 -0.93
C SER A 575 27.54 -0.17 0.48
N ALA A 576 28.55 -0.69 1.20
CA ALA A 576 28.39 -1.33 2.50
C ALA A 576 27.41 -0.61 3.45
N GLY A 577 26.40 -1.35 3.93
CA GLY A 577 25.37 -0.84 4.84
C GLY A 577 24.28 0.02 4.18
N VAL A 578 24.21 0.10 2.85
CA VAL A 578 23.06 0.72 2.15
C VAL A 578 21.77 0.00 2.53
N PRO A 579 20.68 0.70 2.88
CA PRO A 579 19.37 0.08 3.00
C PRO A 579 18.90 -0.49 1.66
N ASN A 580 18.38 -1.71 1.69
CA ASN A 580 17.91 -2.42 0.50
C ASN A 580 16.38 -2.64 0.55
N GLY A 581 15.81 -3.11 -0.57
CA GLY A 581 14.36 -3.31 -0.69
C GLY A 581 13.78 -4.38 0.24
N CYS A 582 14.62 -5.27 0.77
CA CYS A 582 14.21 -6.45 1.54
C CYS A 582 14.32 -6.21 3.06
N THR A 583 15.39 -5.56 3.51
CA THR A 583 15.77 -5.45 4.94
C THR A 583 14.88 -4.56 5.78
N SER A 584 13.96 -3.83 5.15
CA SER A 584 12.89 -3.13 5.88
C SER A 584 11.84 -4.09 6.47
N CYS A 585 11.73 -5.32 5.95
CA CYS A 585 10.80 -6.35 6.39
C CYS A 585 11.49 -7.67 6.78
N HIS A 586 12.63 -8.00 6.16
CA HIS A 586 13.41 -9.21 6.42
C HIS A 586 14.64 -8.87 7.27
N THR A 587 14.74 -9.42 8.48
CA THR A 587 15.87 -9.14 9.36
C THR A 587 17.13 -9.84 8.85
N ALA A 588 18.17 -9.07 8.51
CA ALA A 588 19.51 -9.57 8.22
C ALA A 588 20.53 -8.80 9.06
N ALA A 589 21.08 -9.45 10.09
CA ALA A 589 21.95 -8.80 11.07
C ALA A 589 23.43 -8.74 10.66
N ASP A 590 23.85 -9.61 9.74
CA ASP A 590 25.23 -9.76 9.28
C ASP A 590 25.30 -10.19 7.80
N ASP A 591 26.51 -10.26 7.26
CA ASP A 591 26.75 -10.64 5.87
C ASP A 591 26.29 -12.06 5.53
N ALA A 592 26.28 -12.99 6.49
CA ALA A 592 25.81 -14.35 6.26
C ALA A 592 24.29 -14.40 6.12
N ALA A 593 23.56 -13.63 6.92
CA ALA A 593 22.12 -13.44 6.77
C ALA A 593 21.77 -12.72 5.46
N LEU A 594 22.60 -11.75 5.03
CA LEU A 594 22.44 -11.11 3.72
C LEU A 594 22.69 -12.08 2.56
N ASP A 595 23.66 -12.99 2.67
CA ASP A 595 23.90 -14.04 1.67
C ASP A 595 22.73 -15.02 1.56
N ALA A 596 22.14 -15.42 2.69
CA ALA A 596 20.94 -16.24 2.69
C ALA A 596 19.75 -15.51 2.04
N LEU A 597 19.54 -14.24 2.39
CA LEU A 597 18.47 -13.42 1.81
C LEU A 597 18.70 -13.14 0.32
N GLN A 598 19.95 -12.98 -0.12
CA GLN A 598 20.27 -12.87 -1.54
C GLN A 598 19.96 -14.18 -2.28
N ALA A 599 20.28 -15.34 -1.70
CA ALA A 599 19.95 -16.62 -2.33
C ALA A 599 18.43 -16.81 -2.50
N GLU A 600 17.64 -16.42 -1.50
CA GLU A 600 16.17 -16.39 -1.61
C GLU A 600 15.68 -15.40 -2.68
N PHE A 601 16.31 -14.22 -2.76
CA PHE A 601 16.01 -13.24 -3.80
C PHE A 601 16.30 -13.81 -5.19
N ASP A 602 17.48 -14.40 -5.41
CA ASP A 602 17.86 -14.98 -6.69
C ASP A 602 16.94 -16.15 -7.11
N GLU A 603 16.44 -16.93 -6.15
CA GLU A 603 15.47 -18.01 -6.39
C GLU A 603 14.09 -17.46 -6.81
N LYS A 604 13.59 -16.45 -6.09
CA LYS A 604 12.26 -15.85 -6.32
C LYS A 604 12.22 -14.90 -7.52
N PHE A 605 13.36 -14.31 -7.87
CA PHE A 605 13.53 -13.32 -8.92
C PHE A 605 14.66 -13.75 -9.87
N PRO A 606 14.48 -14.86 -10.61
CA PRO A 606 15.53 -15.39 -11.48
C PRO A 606 15.84 -14.40 -12.61
N LYS A 607 17.13 -14.23 -12.90
CA LYS A 607 17.61 -13.41 -14.01
C LYS A 607 17.84 -14.27 -15.25
N GLY A 608 17.44 -13.76 -16.41
CA GLY A 608 17.73 -14.32 -17.73
C GLY A 608 19.21 -14.15 -18.12
N THR A 609 19.56 -14.62 -19.32
CA THR A 609 20.94 -14.56 -19.83
C THR A 609 21.46 -13.14 -20.09
N ASP A 610 20.57 -12.16 -20.16
CA ASP A 610 20.86 -10.73 -20.30
C ASP A 610 21.07 -10.03 -18.93
N GLY A 611 20.90 -10.75 -17.82
CA GLY A 611 21.04 -10.22 -16.46
C GLY A 611 19.80 -9.51 -15.93
N HIS A 612 18.71 -9.44 -16.71
CA HIS A 612 17.42 -8.88 -16.27
C HIS A 612 16.52 -9.98 -15.70
N LEU A 613 15.54 -9.60 -14.87
CA LEU A 613 14.56 -10.55 -14.34
C LEU A 613 13.79 -11.22 -15.50
N ASP A 614 13.77 -12.55 -15.50
CA ASP A 614 13.03 -13.35 -16.46
C ASP A 614 11.89 -14.07 -15.73
N GLU A 615 10.71 -13.48 -15.82
CA GLU A 615 9.52 -14.00 -15.14
C GLU A 615 9.05 -15.34 -15.69
N THR A 616 9.50 -15.74 -16.89
CA THR A 616 9.19 -17.06 -17.44
C THR A 616 9.94 -18.19 -16.73
N LEU A 617 11.02 -17.85 -16.01
CA LEU A 617 11.81 -18.80 -15.22
C LEU A 617 11.30 -18.93 -13.78
N ARG A 618 10.33 -18.11 -13.39
CA ARG A 618 9.85 -18.06 -12.00
C ARG A 618 8.95 -19.24 -11.67
N ASP A 619 9.15 -19.84 -10.49
CA ASP A 619 8.13 -20.72 -9.91
C ASP A 619 6.97 -19.82 -9.41
N PRO A 620 5.74 -19.92 -9.93
CA PRO A 620 4.62 -19.20 -9.36
C PRO A 620 4.47 -19.60 -7.88
N ASN A 621 4.11 -18.67 -7.01
CA ASN A 621 3.92 -18.97 -5.59
C ASN A 621 2.67 -19.85 -5.40
N LEU A 622 2.81 -21.15 -5.64
CA LEU A 622 1.74 -22.15 -5.75
C LEU A 622 0.97 -22.30 -4.43
N GLU A 623 1.60 -22.02 -3.29
CA GLU A 623 0.99 -22.12 -1.96
C GLU A 623 -0.07 -21.03 -1.75
N TYR A 624 0.26 -19.78 -2.07
CA TYR A 624 -0.70 -18.67 -1.92
C TYR A 624 -1.76 -18.66 -3.04
N ILE A 625 -1.37 -18.92 -4.29
CA ILE A 625 -2.34 -19.04 -5.41
C ILE A 625 -3.34 -20.18 -5.11
N GLY A 626 -2.86 -21.28 -4.53
CA GLY A 626 -3.69 -22.40 -4.08
C GLY A 626 -4.71 -22.00 -3.02
N TRP A 627 -4.30 -21.27 -1.97
CA TRP A 627 -5.18 -20.82 -0.88
C TRP A 627 -6.16 -19.73 -1.32
N ALA A 628 -5.67 -18.71 -2.04
CA ALA A 628 -6.46 -17.57 -2.48
C ALA A 628 -7.58 -17.98 -3.45
N ALA A 629 -7.40 -19.08 -4.18
CA ALA A 629 -8.43 -19.65 -5.05
C ALA A 629 -9.50 -20.47 -4.29
N THR A 630 -9.36 -20.67 -2.97
CA THR A 630 -10.33 -21.43 -2.17
C THR A 630 -11.46 -20.54 -1.67
N GLY A 631 -12.63 -21.16 -1.43
CA GLY A 631 -13.74 -20.47 -0.77
C GLY A 631 -13.38 -19.91 0.61
N HIS A 632 -12.39 -20.46 1.31
CA HIS A 632 -11.94 -19.98 2.62
C HIS A 632 -11.29 -18.59 2.59
N ALA A 633 -10.79 -18.18 1.43
CA ALA A 633 -10.15 -16.88 1.20
C ALA A 633 -11.06 -15.90 0.43
N ASN A 634 -12.29 -16.31 0.09
CA ASN A 634 -13.17 -15.52 -0.77
C ASN A 634 -13.91 -14.43 0.04
N TYR A 635 -13.37 -13.21 -0.01
CA TYR A 635 -13.95 -12.03 0.62
C TYR A 635 -15.24 -11.53 -0.05
N ALA A 636 -15.64 -12.05 -1.20
CA ALA A 636 -16.83 -11.59 -1.93
C ALA A 636 -18.09 -12.40 -1.59
N ASP A 637 -17.93 -13.65 -1.15
CA ASP A 637 -19.07 -14.54 -0.96
C ASP A 637 -19.83 -14.28 0.36
N ASP A 638 -21.12 -14.60 0.35
CA ASP A 638 -22.02 -14.46 1.50
C ASP A 638 -21.48 -15.04 2.83
N PRO A 639 -20.79 -16.20 2.87
CA PRO A 639 -20.29 -16.78 4.12
C PRO A 639 -19.45 -15.82 4.98
N PHE A 640 -18.74 -14.85 4.41
CA PHE A 640 -17.95 -13.89 5.19
C PHE A 640 -18.55 -12.49 5.26
N ASN A 641 -19.59 -12.22 4.46
CA ASN A 641 -20.20 -10.91 4.32
C ASN A 641 -21.62 -10.80 4.90
N HIS A 642 -22.23 -11.93 5.27
CA HIS A 642 -23.61 -12.00 5.74
C HIS A 642 -23.93 -10.97 6.84
N TRP A 643 -22.98 -10.75 7.77
CA TRP A 643 -23.15 -9.86 8.93
C TRP A 643 -22.60 -8.45 8.74
N ASN A 644 -22.21 -8.05 7.53
CA ASN A 644 -21.64 -6.73 7.28
C ASN A 644 -22.62 -5.60 7.67
N ALA A 645 -23.91 -5.79 7.41
CA ALA A 645 -24.94 -4.84 7.82
C ALA A 645 -25.14 -4.79 9.35
N ASP A 646 -24.82 -5.87 10.05
CA ASP A 646 -24.96 -6.00 11.51
C ASP A 646 -23.73 -5.46 12.26
N GLY A 647 -22.62 -5.22 11.55
CA GLY A 647 -21.40 -4.60 12.07
C GLY A 647 -20.43 -5.55 12.81
N ALA A 648 -20.84 -6.79 13.08
CA ALA A 648 -19.98 -7.82 13.68
C ALA A 648 -20.52 -9.24 13.39
N ILE A 649 -19.61 -10.21 13.32
CA ILE A 649 -19.95 -11.63 13.19
C ILE A 649 -20.26 -12.19 14.58
N PRO A 650 -21.47 -12.71 14.86
CA PRO A 650 -21.86 -13.13 16.20
C PRO A 650 -21.06 -14.37 16.66
N THR A 651 -20.90 -14.53 17.98
CA THR A 651 -20.13 -15.65 18.59
C THR A 651 -20.54 -17.02 18.07
N SER A 652 -21.84 -17.23 17.82
CA SER A 652 -22.37 -18.50 17.29
C SER A 652 -21.96 -18.83 15.86
N CYS A 653 -21.37 -17.87 15.14
CA CYS A 653 -20.94 -17.98 13.73
C CYS A 653 -19.43 -17.72 13.58
N ALA A 654 -18.84 -16.90 14.44
CA ALA A 654 -17.47 -16.43 14.34
C ALA A 654 -16.43 -17.56 14.29
N LYS A 655 -16.70 -18.73 14.90
CA LYS A 655 -15.81 -19.91 14.83
C LYS A 655 -15.39 -20.26 13.40
N CYS A 656 -16.32 -20.24 12.45
CA CYS A 656 -16.07 -20.71 11.08
C CYS A 656 -16.05 -19.61 10.03
N HIS A 657 -16.41 -18.40 10.44
CA HIS A 657 -16.53 -17.24 9.56
C HIS A 657 -15.53 -16.13 9.91
N SER A 658 -14.54 -16.40 10.76
CA SER A 658 -13.46 -15.45 11.06
C SER A 658 -12.21 -16.14 11.59
N LYS A 659 -11.04 -15.54 11.33
CA LYS A 659 -9.76 -15.94 11.95
C LYS A 659 -9.85 -15.90 13.47
N VAL A 660 -10.31 -14.77 14.02
CA VAL A 660 -10.27 -14.52 15.47
C VAL A 660 -11.23 -15.44 16.22
N GLY A 661 -12.42 -15.70 15.68
CA GLY A 661 -13.38 -16.60 16.31
C GLY A 661 -12.93 -18.06 16.28
N PHE A 662 -12.24 -18.51 15.22
CA PHE A 662 -11.65 -19.85 15.21
C PHE A 662 -10.56 -19.99 16.27
N ARG A 663 -9.67 -19.00 16.40
CA ARG A 663 -8.58 -19.02 17.39
C ARG A 663 -9.10 -19.02 18.82
N ASP A 664 -10.14 -18.25 19.08
CA ASP A 664 -10.82 -18.21 20.37
C ASP A 664 -11.38 -19.60 20.71
N TRP A 665 -12.14 -20.19 19.77
CA TRP A 665 -12.66 -21.56 19.90
C TRP A 665 -11.56 -22.59 20.11
N ALA A 666 -10.43 -22.48 19.42
CA ALA A 666 -9.36 -23.47 19.49
C ALA A 666 -8.76 -23.59 20.90
N LEU A 667 -8.83 -22.55 21.72
CA LEU A 667 -8.30 -22.55 23.09
C LEU A 667 -9.00 -23.58 23.98
N ASP A 668 -10.34 -23.54 24.04
CA ASP A 668 -11.12 -24.30 25.02
C ASP A 668 -12.50 -24.78 24.52
N GLY A 669 -12.84 -24.48 23.27
CA GLY A 669 -14.09 -24.89 22.63
C GLY A 669 -15.17 -23.81 22.66
N THR A 670 -14.88 -22.61 23.16
CA THR A 670 -15.83 -21.49 23.22
C THR A 670 -15.40 -20.27 22.42
N VAL A 671 -16.39 -19.51 21.92
CA VAL A 671 -16.15 -18.19 21.31
C VAL A 671 -16.78 -17.15 22.23
N ASP A 672 -15.94 -16.37 22.89
CA ASP A 672 -16.30 -15.45 23.96
C ASP A 672 -16.74 -14.08 23.43
N ALA A 673 -16.28 -13.69 22.24
CA ALA A 673 -16.57 -12.39 21.65
C ALA A 673 -17.01 -12.47 20.18
N ALA A 674 -17.85 -11.51 19.78
CA ALA A 674 -18.19 -11.31 18.38
C ALA A 674 -16.93 -10.92 17.59
N ALA A 675 -16.77 -11.44 16.38
CA ALA A 675 -15.63 -11.15 15.53
C ALA A 675 -15.87 -9.91 14.65
N PRO A 676 -14.83 -9.16 14.28
CA PRO A 676 -14.95 -8.04 13.34
C PRO A 676 -15.38 -8.49 11.94
N ILE A 677 -16.08 -7.61 11.22
CA ILE A 677 -16.42 -7.77 9.79
C ILE A 677 -15.18 -7.58 8.89
N GLY A 678 -15.29 -7.95 7.61
CA GLY A 678 -14.20 -7.80 6.64
C GLY A 678 -13.05 -8.80 6.84
N GLN A 679 -13.34 -9.96 7.45
CA GLN A 679 -12.38 -11.05 7.64
C GLN A 679 -12.81 -12.30 6.88
N VAL A 680 -11.83 -13.09 6.46
CA VAL A 680 -12.00 -14.48 6.02
C VAL A 680 -11.13 -15.39 6.88
N LEU A 681 -11.08 -16.69 6.57
CA LEU A 681 -10.06 -17.55 7.17
C LEU A 681 -8.71 -17.22 6.53
N SER A 682 -7.72 -16.88 7.35
CA SER A 682 -6.35 -16.60 6.90
C SER A 682 -5.35 -17.58 7.50
N CYS A 683 -4.06 -17.44 7.19
CA CYS A 683 -3.00 -18.33 7.67
C CYS A 683 -3.02 -18.49 9.20
N GLY A 684 -3.27 -17.40 9.93
CA GLY A 684 -3.35 -17.40 11.40
C GLY A 684 -4.56 -18.12 12.00
N THR A 685 -5.48 -18.60 11.16
CA THR A 685 -6.58 -19.50 11.56
C THR A 685 -6.01 -20.86 11.97
N CYS A 686 -5.02 -21.36 11.23
CA CYS A 686 -4.49 -22.72 11.41
C CYS A 686 -3.04 -22.76 11.91
N HIS A 687 -2.25 -21.70 11.75
CA HIS A 687 -0.84 -21.65 12.14
C HIS A 687 -0.58 -20.81 13.40
N VAL A 688 0.35 -21.27 14.24
CA VAL A 688 0.76 -20.60 15.50
C VAL A 688 1.57 -19.34 15.19
N ASN A 689 2.57 -19.47 14.31
CA ASN A 689 3.35 -18.35 13.77
C ASN A 689 2.83 -17.88 12.41
N GLY A 690 1.59 -18.26 12.05
CA GLY A 690 0.77 -17.50 11.11
C GLY A 690 0.37 -16.16 11.72
N GLN A 691 1.35 -15.48 12.34
CA GLN A 691 1.19 -14.12 12.80
C GLN A 691 0.71 -13.32 11.60
N ASP A 692 -0.38 -12.62 11.88
CA ASP A 692 -0.86 -11.50 11.11
C ASP A 692 0.24 -10.85 10.25
N PRO A 693 0.00 -10.56 8.96
CA PRO A 693 0.83 -9.59 8.24
C PRO A 693 1.03 -8.27 9.04
N GLU A 694 0.23 -8.00 10.08
CA GLU A 694 0.40 -6.90 11.04
C GLU A 694 1.60 -7.00 12.00
N MET A 695 2.31 -8.12 12.13
CA MET A 695 3.42 -8.24 13.09
C MET A 695 4.69 -8.88 12.48
N GLY A 696 5.29 -8.19 11.51
CA GLY A 696 6.72 -7.83 11.51
C GLY A 696 7.84 -8.87 11.69
N ASN A 697 7.61 -10.18 11.62
CA ASN A 697 8.71 -11.15 11.62
C ASN A 697 8.53 -12.16 10.49
N GLY A 698 9.25 -11.94 9.39
CA GLY A 698 9.19 -12.61 8.08
C GLY A 698 9.42 -14.11 8.06
N ASN A 699 8.70 -14.90 8.86
CA ASN A 699 8.78 -16.34 8.88
C ASN A 699 7.51 -16.97 8.26
N LEU A 700 7.33 -16.77 6.95
CA LEU A 700 6.35 -17.52 6.14
C LEU A 700 6.68 -19.03 6.06
N GLY A 701 7.76 -19.49 6.71
CA GLY A 701 8.18 -20.89 6.79
C GLY A 701 7.84 -21.62 8.09
N SER A 702 7.04 -21.05 9.00
CA SER A 702 6.64 -21.83 10.19
C SER A 702 5.63 -22.92 9.81
N THR A 703 6.07 -24.17 9.93
CA THR A 703 5.24 -25.37 9.88
C THR A 703 4.36 -25.55 11.12
N ASP A 704 4.44 -24.65 12.10
CA ASP A 704 3.80 -24.83 13.41
C ASP A 704 2.30 -24.58 13.29
N MET A 705 1.51 -25.65 13.36
CA MET A 705 0.05 -25.62 13.34
C MET A 705 -0.50 -25.40 14.75
N LEU A 706 -1.70 -24.83 14.90
CA LEU A 706 -2.37 -24.76 16.21
C LEU A 706 -2.51 -26.15 16.84
N TYR A 707 -2.67 -27.17 16.00
CA TYR A 707 -2.71 -28.57 16.42
C TYR A 707 -1.40 -29.06 17.07
N ASP A 708 -0.24 -28.48 16.74
CA ASP A 708 1.04 -28.88 17.34
C ASP A 708 1.18 -28.38 18.79
N ASP A 709 0.35 -27.42 19.21
CA ASP A 709 0.30 -26.86 20.56
C ASP A 709 -1.04 -27.16 21.26
N LEU A 710 -1.36 -28.46 21.42
CA LEU A 710 -2.55 -28.90 22.16
C LEU A 710 -2.53 -28.53 23.65
N ALA A 711 -1.40 -28.07 24.18
CA ALA A 711 -1.32 -27.56 25.55
C ALA A 711 -2.03 -26.20 25.66
N THR A 712 -1.96 -25.37 24.61
CA THR A 712 -2.67 -24.10 24.50
C THR A 712 -4.04 -24.27 23.83
N TYR A 713 -4.10 -24.98 22.72
CA TYR A 713 -5.31 -25.13 21.89
C TYR A 713 -6.02 -26.45 22.20
N THR A 714 -6.58 -26.56 23.40
CA THR A 714 -7.08 -27.83 23.94
C THR A 714 -8.29 -28.38 23.20
N ALA A 715 -9.08 -27.52 22.54
CA ALA A 715 -10.26 -27.93 21.77
C ALA A 715 -9.91 -28.76 20.52
N LEU A 716 -8.68 -28.64 20.03
CA LEU A 716 -8.20 -29.38 18.86
C LEU A 716 -7.81 -30.83 19.19
N ALA A 717 -7.67 -31.20 20.47
CA ALA A 717 -7.32 -32.57 20.84
C ALA A 717 -8.45 -33.56 20.52
N ASN A 718 -9.69 -33.17 20.81
CA ASN A 718 -10.91 -33.89 20.43
C ASN A 718 -11.99 -32.89 20.07
N VAL A 719 -12.47 -32.94 18.84
CA VAL A 719 -13.53 -32.06 18.35
C VAL A 719 -14.88 -32.59 18.83
N VAL A 720 -15.65 -31.74 19.50
CA VAL A 720 -16.99 -32.08 20.01
C VAL A 720 -18.02 -31.81 18.92
N PHE A 721 -18.64 -32.87 18.42
CA PHE A 721 -19.70 -32.82 17.42
C PHE A 721 -21.04 -32.41 18.05
N PRO A 722 -22.03 -31.96 17.25
CA PRO A 722 -23.36 -31.61 17.77
C PRO A 722 -24.08 -32.73 18.54
N SER A 723 -23.75 -33.99 18.27
CA SER A 723 -24.24 -35.17 19.00
C SER A 723 -23.68 -35.30 20.44
N GLY A 724 -22.64 -34.53 20.76
CA GLY A 724 -21.85 -34.67 21.99
C GLY A 724 -20.68 -35.65 21.87
N ALA A 725 -20.52 -36.34 20.73
CA ALA A 725 -19.37 -37.19 20.48
C ALA A 725 -18.08 -36.36 20.39
N ALA A 726 -17.06 -36.76 21.15
CA ALA A 726 -15.72 -36.18 21.07
C ALA A 726 -14.84 -37.07 20.19
N LEU A 727 -14.54 -36.61 18.96
CA LEU A 727 -13.87 -37.40 17.93
C LEU A 727 -12.56 -36.74 17.49
N THR A 728 -11.65 -37.55 16.95
CA THR A 728 -10.31 -37.09 16.54
C THR A 728 -9.75 -37.96 15.43
N LEU A 729 -9.04 -37.35 14.48
CA LEU A 729 -8.18 -38.03 13.51
C LEU A 729 -6.72 -38.11 13.99
N ASN A 730 -6.42 -37.57 15.18
CA ASN A 730 -5.10 -37.49 15.78
C ASN A 730 -4.07 -36.74 14.90
N ASN A 731 -4.53 -35.73 14.15
CA ASN A 731 -3.69 -34.83 13.35
C ASN A 731 -4.38 -33.47 13.10
N ASP A 732 -3.72 -32.65 12.30
CA ASP A 732 -4.13 -31.32 11.83
C ASP A 732 -5.53 -31.25 11.19
N SER A 733 -6.08 -32.37 10.69
CA SER A 733 -7.45 -32.44 10.16
C SER A 733 -8.52 -32.11 11.21
N ASN A 734 -8.21 -32.17 12.50
CA ASN A 734 -9.11 -31.72 13.57
C ASN A 734 -9.48 -30.23 13.43
N MET A 735 -8.60 -29.41 12.84
CA MET A 735 -8.91 -28.00 12.54
C MET A 735 -10.02 -27.89 11.48
N CYS A 736 -9.99 -28.74 10.44
CA CYS A 736 -11.03 -28.79 9.41
C CYS A 736 -12.37 -29.27 10.00
N MET A 737 -12.31 -30.33 10.83
CA MET A 737 -13.47 -30.94 11.47
C MET A 737 -14.23 -29.94 12.35
N ALA A 738 -13.53 -29.01 12.99
CA ALA A 738 -14.14 -27.99 13.85
C ALA A 738 -15.24 -27.17 13.16
N CYS A 739 -15.15 -27.00 11.84
CA CYS A 739 -16.13 -26.30 11.03
C CYS A 739 -16.95 -27.23 10.14
N HIS A 740 -16.33 -28.26 9.56
CA HIS A 740 -17.00 -29.20 8.66
C HIS A 740 -17.75 -30.34 9.39
N MET A 741 -18.15 -30.14 10.64
CA MET A 741 -18.94 -31.08 11.44
C MET A 741 -20.46 -30.87 11.35
N GLY A 742 -20.91 -29.80 10.68
CA GLY A 742 -22.31 -29.37 10.73
C GLY A 742 -22.69 -28.73 12.08
N ARG A 743 -23.97 -28.38 12.24
CA ARG A 743 -24.50 -27.70 13.45
C ARG A 743 -25.59 -28.47 14.17
N LYS A 744 -26.10 -29.54 13.57
CA LYS A 744 -27.20 -30.36 14.10
C LYS A 744 -26.90 -31.84 13.96
N SER A 745 -27.61 -32.63 14.74
CA SER A 745 -27.44 -34.08 14.82
C SER A 745 -28.80 -34.78 14.97
N LYS A 746 -28.76 -36.11 15.01
CA LYS A 746 -29.91 -36.93 15.40
C LYS A 746 -30.63 -36.41 16.66
N ALA A 747 -29.89 -35.97 17.68
CA ALA A 747 -30.47 -35.53 18.95
C ALA A 747 -31.36 -34.27 18.79
N ASP A 748 -30.98 -33.35 17.89
CA ASP A 748 -31.79 -32.16 17.59
C ASP A 748 -33.10 -32.54 16.89
N VAL A 749 -33.07 -33.53 16.00
CA VAL A 749 -34.25 -34.02 15.29
C VAL A 749 -35.19 -34.77 16.24
N ASP A 750 -34.65 -35.57 17.17
CA ASP A 750 -35.45 -36.23 18.21
C ASP A 750 -36.11 -35.21 19.16
N ALA A 751 -35.47 -34.05 19.36
CA ALA A 751 -35.99 -32.94 20.16
C ALA A 751 -36.90 -31.98 19.37
N TYR A 752 -37.12 -32.20 18.07
CA TYR A 752 -37.92 -31.33 17.23
C TYR A 752 -39.38 -31.27 17.70
N VAL A 753 -39.95 -30.07 17.70
CA VAL A 753 -41.34 -29.82 18.06
C VAL A 753 -42.17 -29.59 16.79
N PRO A 754 -43.14 -30.47 16.45
CA PRO A 754 -44.03 -30.29 15.30
C PRO A 754 -44.67 -28.90 15.26
N GLY A 755 -44.73 -28.30 14.07
CA GLY A 755 -45.18 -26.91 13.90
C GLY A 755 -44.04 -25.87 13.92
N SER A 756 -42.81 -26.27 14.24
CA SER A 756 -41.63 -25.37 14.20
C SER A 756 -41.05 -25.26 12.78
N ASN A 757 -40.27 -24.22 12.49
CA ASN A 757 -39.55 -24.16 11.22
C ASN A 757 -38.40 -25.18 11.15
N PHE A 758 -38.04 -25.57 9.92
CA PHE A 758 -36.91 -26.47 9.67
C PHE A 758 -35.57 -25.90 10.17
N GLY A 759 -35.47 -24.57 10.30
CA GLY A 759 -34.26 -23.89 10.79
C GLY A 759 -33.77 -24.38 12.16
N SER A 760 -34.67 -24.87 13.02
CA SER A 760 -34.32 -25.45 14.32
C SER A 760 -33.48 -26.74 14.25
N VAL A 761 -33.57 -27.48 13.14
CA VAL A 761 -32.85 -28.74 12.89
C VAL A 761 -31.97 -28.68 11.64
N ASN A 762 -31.76 -27.52 11.04
CA ASN A 762 -30.94 -27.39 9.83
C ASN A 762 -29.49 -27.86 10.09
N PRO A 763 -28.99 -28.91 9.40
CA PRO A 763 -27.65 -29.45 9.61
C PRO A 763 -26.52 -28.46 9.34
N HIS A 764 -26.78 -27.40 8.56
CA HIS A 764 -25.78 -26.45 8.09
C HIS A 764 -24.74 -27.11 7.15
N TYR A 765 -24.02 -26.30 6.38
CA TYR A 765 -23.45 -26.74 5.10
C TYR A 765 -22.12 -27.49 5.25
N LEU A 766 -21.80 -28.32 4.24
CA LEU A 766 -20.51 -28.98 4.06
C LEU A 766 -20.07 -29.77 5.31
N ALA A 767 -20.98 -30.55 5.88
CA ALA A 767 -20.76 -31.39 7.06
C ALA A 767 -19.91 -32.65 6.77
N ALA A 768 -18.84 -32.49 5.99
CA ALA A 768 -18.01 -33.58 5.48
C ALA A 768 -17.40 -34.45 6.59
N ALA A 769 -17.01 -33.85 7.73
CA ALA A 769 -16.51 -34.62 8.87
C ALA A 769 -17.62 -35.50 9.47
N ALA A 770 -18.84 -34.98 9.61
CA ALA A 770 -19.94 -35.76 10.15
C ALA A 770 -20.34 -36.91 9.22
N VAL A 771 -20.27 -36.70 7.90
CA VAL A 771 -20.46 -37.76 6.90
C VAL A 771 -19.34 -38.80 6.98
N MET A 772 -18.08 -38.38 7.02
CA MET A 772 -16.91 -39.26 7.08
C MET A 772 -16.91 -40.15 8.34
N PHE A 773 -17.31 -39.62 9.50
CA PHE A 773 -17.39 -40.37 10.75
C PHE A 773 -18.65 -41.25 10.87
N GLY A 774 -19.67 -41.04 10.03
CA GLY A 774 -20.90 -41.84 10.05
C GLY A 774 -21.55 -41.90 11.45
N THR A 775 -21.86 -43.12 11.91
CA THR A 775 -22.50 -43.37 13.22
C THR A 775 -21.64 -42.96 14.41
N ASP A 776 -20.33 -42.78 14.24
CA ASP A 776 -19.47 -42.29 15.32
C ASP A 776 -19.76 -40.81 15.64
N ALA A 777 -20.14 -40.02 14.62
CA ALA A 777 -20.53 -38.61 14.77
C ALA A 777 -22.04 -38.40 14.93
N GLN A 778 -22.88 -39.33 14.44
CA GLN A 778 -24.34 -39.24 14.45
C GLN A 778 -24.86 -37.93 13.82
N GLY A 779 -24.20 -37.51 12.74
CA GLY A 779 -24.58 -36.31 11.99
C GLY A 779 -25.91 -36.48 11.26
N GLY A 780 -26.14 -37.64 10.65
CA GLY A 780 -27.42 -38.01 10.06
C GLY A 780 -28.47 -38.45 11.10
N TYR A 781 -29.74 -38.50 10.70
CA TYR A 781 -30.79 -39.10 11.51
C TYR A 781 -30.81 -40.61 11.32
N GLU A 782 -30.38 -41.33 12.36
CA GLU A 782 -30.32 -42.78 12.39
C GLU A 782 -31.56 -43.40 13.03
N TYR A 783 -32.10 -44.46 12.43
CA TYR A 783 -33.29 -45.15 12.92
C TYR A 783 -32.91 -46.27 13.92
N ALA A 784 -33.53 -46.28 15.09
CA ALA A 784 -33.10 -47.08 16.24
C ALA A 784 -33.04 -48.61 16.02
N ALA A 785 -33.78 -49.14 15.04
CA ALA A 785 -33.80 -50.57 14.71
C ALA A 785 -32.77 -50.96 13.63
N LYS A 786 -31.95 -50.02 13.18
CA LYS A 786 -31.00 -50.17 12.07
C LYS A 786 -29.57 -50.02 12.58
N THR A 787 -28.63 -50.55 11.81
CA THR A 787 -27.19 -50.36 12.05
C THR A 787 -26.61 -49.52 10.93
N TYR A 788 -25.76 -48.56 11.29
CA TYR A 788 -25.13 -47.62 10.38
C TYR A 788 -23.63 -47.81 10.34
N ALA A 789 -23.02 -47.47 9.21
CA ALA A 789 -21.57 -47.50 9.07
C ALA A 789 -20.90 -46.46 10.01
N GLY A 790 -19.83 -46.88 10.69
CA GLY A 790 -18.91 -45.97 11.41
C GLY A 790 -17.88 -45.37 10.47
N GLN A 791 -16.85 -44.72 11.00
CA GLN A 791 -15.91 -43.92 10.21
C GLN A 791 -15.41 -44.61 8.93
N ASN A 792 -15.56 -43.92 7.80
CA ASN A 792 -14.96 -44.33 6.53
C ASN A 792 -13.45 -44.10 6.57
N ASN A 793 -12.70 -45.20 6.63
CA ASN A 793 -11.24 -45.20 6.62
C ASN A 793 -10.67 -45.51 5.23
N PHE A 794 -11.48 -45.41 4.16
CA PHE A 794 -11.08 -45.70 2.78
C PHE A 794 -10.30 -47.03 2.67
N GLY A 795 -10.83 -48.13 3.22
CA GLY A 795 -10.08 -49.37 3.43
C GLY A 795 -9.38 -49.96 2.18
N GLY A 796 -9.81 -49.57 0.97
CA GLY A 796 -9.17 -49.94 -0.30
C GLY A 796 -7.80 -49.30 -0.58
N VAL A 797 -7.39 -48.26 0.17
CA VAL A 797 -6.11 -47.55 -0.02
C VAL A 797 -5.08 -47.83 1.08
N MET A 798 -5.22 -48.93 1.82
CA MET A 798 -4.22 -49.46 2.78
C MET A 798 -3.71 -48.44 3.81
N GLY A 799 -4.56 -47.52 4.27
CA GLY A 799 -4.23 -46.52 5.28
C GLY A 799 -3.63 -45.21 4.74
N ALA A 800 -3.45 -45.08 3.41
CA ALA A 800 -3.27 -43.77 2.79
C ALA A 800 -4.62 -43.04 2.70
N PHE A 801 -4.63 -41.69 2.64
CA PHE A 801 -5.84 -40.88 2.42
C PHE A 801 -6.95 -41.01 3.49
N VAL A 802 -6.58 -41.26 4.75
CA VAL A 802 -7.53 -41.40 5.88
C VAL A 802 -7.76 -40.10 6.67
N THR A 803 -7.25 -38.97 6.16
CA THR A 803 -7.32 -37.65 6.80
C THR A 803 -7.76 -36.60 5.78
N CYS A 804 -8.31 -35.48 6.26
CA CYS A 804 -8.70 -34.37 5.38
C CYS A 804 -7.49 -33.83 4.62
N THR A 805 -6.38 -33.64 5.34
CA THR A 805 -5.13 -33.08 4.81
C THR A 805 -4.45 -34.01 3.80
N ALA A 806 -4.59 -35.33 3.92
CA ALA A 806 -4.04 -36.28 2.97
C ALA A 806 -4.70 -36.21 1.58
N CYS A 807 -5.94 -35.70 1.48
CA CYS A 807 -6.65 -35.52 0.20
C CYS A 807 -6.66 -34.06 -0.26
N HIS A 808 -7.03 -33.14 0.62
CA HIS A 808 -7.27 -31.74 0.27
C HIS A 808 -6.01 -30.88 0.31
N MET A 809 -4.92 -31.37 0.89
CA MET A 809 -3.64 -30.68 0.99
C MET A 809 -2.47 -31.47 0.38
N SER A 810 -2.76 -32.46 -0.48
CA SER A 810 -1.74 -33.20 -1.24
C SER A 810 -1.50 -32.60 -2.64
N GLY A 811 -0.26 -32.71 -3.16
CA GLY A 811 0.04 -32.36 -4.55
C GLY A 811 1.43 -32.77 -5.02
N ASN A 812 1.52 -33.66 -6.03
CA ASN A 812 2.78 -34.07 -6.69
C ASN A 812 3.89 -34.51 -5.71
N GLY A 813 3.54 -35.13 -4.58
CA GLY A 813 4.49 -35.56 -3.54
C GLY A 813 4.92 -34.47 -2.54
N LYS A 814 4.26 -33.30 -2.54
CA LYS A 814 4.43 -32.21 -1.56
C LYS A 814 3.09 -31.87 -0.88
N SER A 815 3.15 -31.29 0.33
CA SER A 815 1.99 -30.65 0.97
C SER A 815 1.66 -29.34 0.27
N THR A 816 0.38 -29.04 0.06
CA THR A 816 -0.09 -27.81 -0.63
C THR A 816 -1.26 -27.16 0.13
N HIS A 817 -1.49 -25.86 -0.08
CA HIS A 817 -2.68 -25.15 0.41
C HIS A 817 -3.84 -25.13 -0.62
N GLN A 818 -3.81 -26.03 -1.61
CA GLN A 818 -4.81 -26.07 -2.69
C GLN A 818 -6.07 -26.85 -2.27
N LEU A 819 -6.92 -26.26 -1.43
CA LEU A 819 -8.13 -26.92 -0.90
C LEU A 819 -9.30 -27.00 -1.89
N VAL A 820 -9.18 -26.45 -3.10
CA VAL A 820 -10.26 -26.42 -4.11
C VAL A 820 -10.64 -27.82 -4.60
N LYS A 821 -9.64 -28.67 -4.84
CA LYS A 821 -9.82 -30.07 -5.27
C LYS A 821 -8.59 -30.91 -4.95
N PRO A 822 -8.75 -32.20 -4.60
CA PRO A 822 -7.64 -33.13 -4.45
C PRO A 822 -6.81 -33.26 -5.73
N ALA A 823 -5.54 -33.66 -5.58
CA ALA A 823 -4.66 -33.89 -6.72
C ALA A 823 -5.09 -35.14 -7.51
N ILE A 824 -5.47 -34.94 -8.78
CA ILE A 824 -5.98 -36.02 -9.66
C ILE A 824 -5.00 -37.21 -9.76
N ASN A 825 -3.70 -36.92 -9.81
CA ASN A 825 -2.66 -37.94 -9.96
C ASN A 825 -2.61 -38.92 -8.78
N ASP A 826 -3.01 -38.49 -7.59
CA ASP A 826 -3.03 -39.33 -6.39
C ASP A 826 -4.14 -40.40 -6.47
N CYS A 827 -5.22 -40.11 -7.20
CA CYS A 827 -6.37 -41.00 -7.35
C CYS A 827 -6.28 -41.89 -8.59
N LEU A 828 -5.62 -41.41 -9.66
CA LEU A 828 -5.67 -42.00 -10.99
C LEU A 828 -5.19 -43.47 -11.04
N ALA A 829 -4.21 -43.83 -10.21
CA ALA A 829 -3.64 -45.17 -10.18
C ALA A 829 -4.67 -46.26 -9.84
N CYS A 830 -5.65 -45.94 -8.97
CA CYS A 830 -6.68 -46.87 -8.54
C CYS A 830 -8.03 -46.60 -9.21
N HIS A 831 -8.38 -45.32 -9.42
CA HIS A 831 -9.68 -44.92 -9.93
C HIS A 831 -9.71 -44.66 -11.45
N GLY A 832 -8.57 -44.73 -12.13
CA GLY A 832 -8.53 -44.70 -13.60
C GLY A 832 -9.14 -45.94 -14.26
N ILE A 833 -9.37 -46.99 -13.47
CA ILE A 833 -10.04 -48.23 -13.88
C ILE A 833 -11.51 -48.32 -13.42
N ASP A 834 -12.08 -47.23 -12.92
CA ASP A 834 -13.48 -47.23 -12.50
C ASP A 834 -14.41 -47.27 -13.73
N PRO A 835 -15.46 -48.12 -13.73
CA PRO A 835 -16.33 -48.32 -14.88
C PRO A 835 -17.17 -47.08 -15.27
N SER A 836 -17.33 -46.12 -14.34
CA SER A 836 -18.09 -44.88 -14.57
C SER A 836 -17.26 -43.70 -15.07
N GLN A 837 -15.96 -43.89 -15.34
CA GLN A 837 -15.11 -42.82 -15.86
C GLN A 837 -15.34 -42.57 -17.37
N PRO A 838 -15.25 -41.32 -17.88
CA PRO A 838 -15.65 -40.95 -19.25
C PRO A 838 -14.84 -41.60 -20.40
N ALA A 839 -13.76 -42.32 -20.09
CA ALA A 839 -12.86 -42.93 -21.07
C ALA A 839 -12.32 -44.30 -20.61
N TYR A 840 -12.99 -44.98 -19.67
CA TYR A 840 -12.57 -46.28 -19.16
C TYR A 840 -12.40 -47.32 -20.29
N PRO A 841 -11.29 -48.10 -20.36
CA PRO A 841 -10.18 -48.22 -19.40
C PRO A 841 -8.97 -47.27 -19.63
N ASN A 842 -9.07 -46.30 -20.53
CA ASN A 842 -7.96 -45.42 -20.93
C ASN A 842 -8.07 -44.02 -20.29
N VAL A 843 -8.33 -43.97 -18.99
CA VAL A 843 -8.48 -42.70 -18.25
C VAL A 843 -7.10 -42.11 -17.96
N ASP A 844 -6.94 -40.82 -18.27
CA ASP A 844 -5.78 -40.02 -17.89
C ASP A 844 -6.20 -38.84 -17.01
N ALA A 845 -5.23 -38.05 -16.55
CA ALA A 845 -5.50 -36.90 -15.69
C ALA A 845 -6.39 -35.82 -16.34
N GLY A 846 -6.43 -35.73 -17.68
CA GLY A 846 -7.26 -34.77 -18.40
C GLY A 846 -8.73 -35.17 -18.47
N ASN A 847 -9.01 -36.48 -18.44
CA ASN A 847 -10.36 -37.04 -18.57
C ASN A 847 -10.94 -37.58 -17.25
N PHE A 848 -10.12 -37.72 -16.20
CA PHE A 848 -10.56 -38.16 -14.87
C PHE A 848 -11.59 -37.21 -14.26
N LYS A 849 -12.64 -37.78 -13.64
CA LYS A 849 -13.65 -37.04 -12.88
C LYS A 849 -13.84 -37.68 -11.50
N PHE A 850 -13.73 -36.87 -10.44
CA PHE A 850 -14.09 -37.29 -9.09
C PHE A 850 -15.54 -37.78 -9.00
N SER A 851 -16.45 -37.17 -9.77
CA SER A 851 -17.85 -37.60 -9.85
C SER A 851 -18.05 -38.98 -10.44
N GLY A 852 -17.05 -39.53 -11.15
CA GLY A 852 -17.09 -40.89 -11.71
C GLY A 852 -16.39 -41.92 -10.83
N ILE A 853 -16.18 -41.64 -9.54
CA ILE A 853 -15.53 -42.60 -8.63
C ILE A 853 -16.52 -43.72 -8.29
N ARG A 854 -16.10 -44.95 -8.60
CA ARG A 854 -16.68 -46.22 -8.15
C ARG A 854 -15.64 -47.32 -8.35
N SER A 855 -15.11 -47.87 -7.26
CA SER A 855 -14.17 -48.99 -7.35
C SER A 855 -14.79 -50.17 -8.13
N PRO A 856 -14.04 -50.85 -9.01
CA PRO A 856 -14.52 -52.07 -9.68
C PRO A 856 -14.93 -53.20 -8.72
N LEU A 857 -14.53 -53.13 -7.44
CA LEU A 857 -14.91 -54.06 -6.40
C LEU A 857 -16.28 -53.74 -5.78
N ASN A 858 -16.76 -52.50 -5.92
CA ASN A 858 -18.09 -52.11 -5.47
C ASN A 858 -19.12 -52.46 -6.56
N THR A 859 -19.92 -53.49 -6.28
CA THR A 859 -20.98 -54.01 -7.16
C THR A 859 -22.38 -53.81 -6.59
N THR A 860 -22.52 -52.98 -5.55
CA THR A 860 -23.80 -52.73 -4.89
C THR A 860 -24.60 -51.70 -5.67
N ASP A 861 -25.82 -52.05 -6.05
CA ASP A 861 -26.79 -51.20 -6.76
C ASP A 861 -27.74 -50.58 -5.73
N TYR A 862 -27.42 -49.38 -5.24
CA TYR A 862 -28.16 -48.79 -4.12
C TYR A 862 -29.59 -48.42 -4.51
N ASN A 863 -29.75 -47.85 -5.71
CA ASN A 863 -31.05 -47.38 -6.21
C ASN A 863 -31.89 -48.49 -6.88
N GLY A 864 -31.34 -49.70 -7.06
CA GLY A 864 -32.06 -50.88 -7.54
C GLY A 864 -32.39 -50.85 -9.04
N ASN A 865 -31.75 -49.99 -9.84
CA ASN A 865 -32.07 -49.81 -11.26
C ASN A 865 -31.39 -50.87 -12.16
N GLY A 866 -30.56 -51.75 -11.60
CA GLY A 866 -29.80 -52.80 -12.27
C GLY A 866 -28.45 -52.35 -12.84
N ASN A 867 -28.01 -51.11 -12.60
CA ASN A 867 -26.79 -50.53 -13.17
C ASN A 867 -25.63 -50.49 -12.18
N ILE A 868 -24.88 -51.58 -12.09
CA ILE A 868 -23.67 -51.65 -11.25
C ILE A 868 -22.44 -50.96 -11.85
N THR A 869 -22.60 -50.16 -12.90
CA THR A 869 -21.49 -49.49 -13.60
C THR A 869 -21.54 -47.97 -13.56
N GLU A 870 -22.66 -47.37 -13.11
CA GLU A 870 -22.74 -45.92 -12.90
C GLU A 870 -21.94 -45.48 -11.68
N SER A 871 -21.77 -44.17 -11.50
CA SER A 871 -20.98 -43.66 -10.39
C SER A 871 -21.73 -43.76 -9.06
N LEU A 872 -21.00 -43.79 -7.94
CA LEU A 872 -21.63 -43.70 -6.61
C LEU A 872 -22.39 -42.37 -6.43
N LYS A 873 -22.00 -41.34 -7.18
CA LYS A 873 -22.76 -40.07 -7.22
C LYS A 873 -24.15 -40.29 -7.82
N ASP A 874 -24.24 -41.00 -8.94
CA ASP A 874 -25.52 -41.24 -9.63
C ASP A 874 -26.44 -42.13 -8.78
N GLU A 875 -25.88 -43.15 -8.13
CA GLU A 875 -26.59 -43.99 -7.14
C GLU A 875 -27.22 -43.14 -6.03
N ILE A 876 -26.44 -42.26 -5.39
CA ILE A 876 -26.94 -41.38 -4.31
C ILE A 876 -27.93 -40.35 -4.85
N ARG A 877 -27.68 -39.72 -5.99
CA ARG A 877 -28.57 -38.70 -6.58
C ARG A 877 -29.93 -39.28 -6.97
N ALA A 878 -29.97 -40.53 -7.40
CA ALA A 878 -31.22 -41.24 -7.63
C ALA A 878 -32.01 -41.43 -6.33
N LEU A 879 -31.37 -41.90 -5.26
CA LEU A 879 -32.00 -42.02 -3.94
C LEU A 879 -32.46 -40.67 -3.37
N GLU A 880 -31.72 -39.60 -3.59
CA GLU A 880 -32.13 -38.24 -3.19
C GLU A 880 -33.40 -37.80 -3.94
N ALA A 881 -33.47 -38.02 -5.24
CA ALA A 881 -34.64 -37.68 -6.06
C ALA A 881 -35.88 -38.50 -5.64
N ASP A 882 -35.70 -39.78 -5.38
CA ASP A 882 -36.78 -40.66 -4.89
C ASP A 882 -37.23 -40.23 -3.48
N LEU A 883 -36.30 -39.92 -2.56
CA LEU A 883 -36.66 -39.45 -1.22
C LEU A 883 -37.41 -38.10 -1.27
N LEU A 884 -36.99 -37.15 -2.10
CA LEU A 884 -37.73 -35.89 -2.26
C LEU A 884 -39.17 -36.16 -2.73
N THR A 885 -39.31 -37.06 -3.71
CA THR A 885 -40.63 -37.47 -4.23
C THR A 885 -41.49 -38.11 -3.15
N ASP A 886 -40.92 -38.98 -2.32
CA ASP A 886 -41.63 -39.62 -1.21
C ASP A 886 -42.03 -38.61 -0.13
N ILE A 887 -41.16 -37.64 0.20
CA ILE A 887 -41.47 -36.53 1.13
C ILE A 887 -42.64 -35.70 0.61
N MET A 888 -42.61 -35.30 -0.68
CA MET A 888 -43.68 -34.54 -1.32
C MET A 888 -45.00 -35.31 -1.34
N THR A 889 -44.94 -36.61 -1.66
CA THR A 889 -46.09 -37.50 -1.68
C THR A 889 -46.70 -37.66 -0.29
N TYR A 890 -45.86 -37.83 0.73
CA TYR A 890 -46.29 -37.93 2.13
C TYR A 890 -46.99 -36.65 2.59
N ALA A 891 -46.42 -35.49 2.27
CA ALA A 891 -46.97 -34.18 2.62
C ALA A 891 -48.32 -33.90 1.95
N ALA A 892 -48.44 -34.26 0.66
CA ALA A 892 -49.65 -34.06 -0.14
C ALA A 892 -50.76 -35.10 0.14
N ASN A 893 -50.50 -36.16 0.92
CA ASN A 893 -51.45 -37.24 1.15
C ASN A 893 -52.74 -36.72 1.82
N PRO A 894 -53.93 -36.80 1.17
CA PRO A 894 -55.18 -36.30 1.75
C PRO A 894 -55.65 -37.06 3.00
N ALA A 895 -55.15 -38.29 3.21
CA ALA A 895 -55.41 -39.09 4.41
C ALA A 895 -54.36 -38.85 5.52
N GLY A 896 -53.33 -38.06 5.24
CA GLY A 896 -52.22 -37.72 6.13
C GLY A 896 -52.15 -36.22 6.42
N LEU A 897 -51.00 -35.59 6.16
CA LEU A 897 -50.75 -34.17 6.44
C LEU A 897 -51.63 -33.23 5.60
N ASN A 898 -51.84 -33.56 4.31
CA ASN A 898 -52.59 -32.74 3.35
C ASN A 898 -52.10 -31.28 3.28
N VAL A 899 -50.79 -31.08 3.35
CA VAL A 899 -50.11 -29.79 3.17
C VAL A 899 -48.94 -30.02 2.20
N PRO A 900 -49.10 -29.76 0.89
CA PRO A 900 -48.03 -29.95 -0.08
C PRO A 900 -46.78 -29.12 0.24
N VAL A 901 -45.61 -29.65 -0.12
CA VAL A 901 -44.29 -29.05 0.18
C VAL A 901 -43.42 -29.03 -1.06
N VAL A 902 -42.56 -28.03 -1.17
CA VAL A 902 -41.46 -27.95 -2.15
C VAL A 902 -40.13 -27.66 -1.45
N TYR A 903 -39.04 -28.10 -2.07
CA TYR A 903 -37.67 -27.85 -1.62
C TYR A 903 -36.96 -26.91 -2.60
N ASP A 904 -36.27 -25.90 -2.07
CA ASP A 904 -35.37 -25.00 -2.81
C ASP A 904 -34.01 -25.05 -2.11
N ASP A 905 -32.94 -25.40 -2.83
CA ASP A 905 -31.60 -25.52 -2.26
C ASP A 905 -30.94 -24.15 -2.03
N ALA A 906 -31.36 -23.12 -2.76
CA ALA A 906 -30.74 -21.79 -2.74
C ALA A 906 -31.36 -20.87 -1.69
N THR A 907 -32.61 -21.12 -1.27
CA THR A 907 -33.37 -20.16 -0.45
C THR A 907 -33.66 -20.69 0.94
N TYR A 908 -33.14 -20.02 1.97
CA TYR A 908 -33.47 -20.34 3.37
C TYR A 908 -34.96 -20.04 3.68
N PRO A 909 -35.71 -20.92 4.39
CA PRO A 909 -35.27 -22.11 5.14
C PRO A 909 -35.39 -23.46 4.39
N TYR A 910 -35.29 -23.43 3.06
CA TYR A 910 -35.21 -24.57 2.13
C TYR A 910 -36.50 -25.33 1.87
N TRP A 911 -37.38 -25.43 2.86
CA TRP A 911 -38.68 -26.09 2.71
C TRP A 911 -39.81 -25.06 2.76
N PHE A 912 -40.66 -25.07 1.74
CA PHE A 912 -41.75 -24.10 1.57
C PHE A 912 -43.07 -24.80 1.29
N ASN A 913 -44.19 -24.14 1.64
CA ASN A 913 -45.50 -24.67 1.24
C ASN A 913 -45.63 -24.57 -0.27
N ASP A 914 -45.97 -25.68 -0.90
CA ASP A 914 -46.36 -25.73 -2.31
C ASP A 914 -47.84 -25.32 -2.40
N THR A 915 -48.05 -24.05 -2.74
CA THR A 915 -49.35 -23.40 -2.63
C THR A 915 -50.32 -23.85 -3.71
N ASN A 916 -49.82 -24.42 -4.80
CA ASN A 916 -50.63 -24.90 -5.91
C ASN A 916 -50.58 -26.43 -6.09
N GLY A 917 -49.72 -27.13 -5.35
CA GLY A 917 -49.62 -28.59 -5.31
C GLY A 917 -48.97 -29.21 -6.53
N ASN A 918 -48.13 -28.49 -7.27
CA ASN A 918 -47.51 -28.96 -8.51
C ASN A 918 -46.13 -29.64 -8.31
N GLY A 919 -45.58 -29.60 -7.11
CA GLY A 919 -44.29 -30.21 -6.76
C GLY A 919 -43.07 -29.48 -7.33
N VAL A 920 -43.18 -28.22 -7.75
CA VAL A 920 -42.04 -27.39 -8.18
C VAL A 920 -42.08 -26.03 -7.50
N VAL A 921 -40.91 -25.40 -7.32
CA VAL A 921 -40.83 -24.07 -6.70
C VAL A 921 -41.32 -23.02 -7.68
N ASP A 922 -42.46 -22.37 -7.39
CA ASP A 922 -42.99 -21.28 -8.20
C ASP A 922 -42.58 -19.88 -7.70
N PRO A 923 -42.61 -18.86 -8.58
CA PRO A 923 -42.34 -17.48 -8.18
C PRO A 923 -43.23 -17.02 -7.01
N GLY A 924 -42.59 -16.69 -5.89
CA GLY A 924 -43.25 -16.22 -4.67
C GLY A 924 -43.46 -17.29 -3.60
N GLU A 925 -43.20 -18.56 -3.89
CA GLU A 925 -43.26 -19.64 -2.90
C GLU A 925 -41.99 -19.75 -2.06
N ASN A 926 -40.83 -19.47 -2.66
CA ASN A 926 -39.53 -19.45 -1.99
C ASN A 926 -39.29 -18.13 -1.21
N ALA A 927 -40.20 -17.82 -0.29
CA ALA A 927 -40.08 -16.68 0.61
C ALA A 927 -40.11 -17.16 2.07
N PHE A 928 -39.32 -16.54 2.94
CA PHE A 928 -39.28 -16.90 4.37
C PHE A 928 -40.68 -16.90 5.02
N SER A 929 -41.57 -16.00 4.60
CA SER A 929 -42.97 -15.95 5.06
C SER A 929 -43.80 -17.17 4.69
N ASN A 930 -43.38 -17.95 3.69
CA ASN A 930 -44.01 -19.19 3.22
C ASN A 930 -43.24 -20.44 3.67
N ALA A 931 -42.38 -20.33 4.69
CA ALA A 931 -41.68 -21.48 5.26
C ALA A 931 -42.64 -22.62 5.62
N TYR A 932 -42.26 -23.85 5.30
CA TYR A 932 -43.04 -25.03 5.66
C TYR A 932 -42.84 -25.36 7.14
N THR A 933 -43.95 -25.49 7.88
CA THR A 933 -43.96 -25.80 9.31
C THR A 933 -44.78 -27.03 9.66
N ALA A 934 -45.47 -27.63 8.69
CA ALA A 934 -46.40 -28.74 8.90
C ALA A 934 -45.70 -30.11 9.01
N PHE A 935 -44.41 -30.14 9.33
CA PHE A 935 -43.69 -31.40 9.57
C PHE A 935 -44.25 -32.11 10.81
N ASP A 936 -44.59 -33.38 10.65
CA ASP A 936 -44.73 -34.29 11.78
C ASP A 936 -43.39 -34.96 12.13
N THR A 937 -43.43 -35.84 13.13
CA THR A 937 -42.24 -36.53 13.63
C THR A 937 -41.63 -37.52 12.64
N THR A 938 -42.38 -37.98 11.64
CA THR A 938 -41.90 -38.92 10.62
C THR A 938 -41.25 -38.13 9.48
N MET A 939 -41.98 -37.15 8.93
CA MET A 939 -41.52 -36.34 7.80
C MET A 939 -40.27 -35.52 8.13
N ILE A 940 -40.12 -35.01 9.36
CA ILE A 940 -38.96 -34.20 9.73
C ILE A 940 -37.64 -34.98 9.65
N ARG A 941 -37.66 -36.29 9.93
CA ARG A 941 -36.48 -37.16 9.87
C ARG A 941 -36.00 -37.34 8.43
N ALA A 942 -36.94 -37.59 7.53
CA ALA A 942 -36.70 -37.68 6.10
C ALA A 942 -36.21 -36.34 5.52
N ALA A 943 -36.87 -35.24 5.87
CA ALA A 943 -36.47 -33.90 5.43
C ALA A 943 -35.07 -33.51 5.95
N TYR A 944 -34.72 -33.92 7.16
CA TYR A 944 -33.38 -33.74 7.73
C TYR A 944 -32.34 -34.52 6.94
N ASN A 945 -32.54 -35.82 6.73
CA ASN A 945 -31.59 -36.67 6.00
C ASN A 945 -31.43 -36.24 4.53
N TYR A 946 -32.52 -35.86 3.87
CA TYR A 946 -32.46 -35.26 2.54
C TYR A 946 -31.63 -33.97 2.54
N THR A 947 -31.89 -33.05 3.46
CA THR A 947 -31.13 -31.79 3.52
C THR A 947 -29.66 -32.05 3.86
N PHE A 948 -29.37 -33.01 4.74
CA PHE A 948 -28.02 -33.40 5.11
C PHE A 948 -27.22 -33.92 3.91
N SER A 949 -27.82 -34.77 3.06
CA SER A 949 -27.17 -35.28 1.86
C SER A 949 -26.97 -34.19 0.80
N ILE A 950 -27.95 -33.31 0.60
CA ILE A 950 -27.86 -32.21 -0.37
C ILE A 950 -26.81 -31.16 0.06
N LYS A 951 -26.76 -30.83 1.35
CA LYS A 951 -25.82 -29.82 1.89
C LYS A 951 -24.41 -30.34 2.11
N GLU A 952 -24.16 -31.64 1.96
CA GLU A 952 -22.83 -32.23 1.78
C GLU A 952 -22.75 -32.96 0.42
N PRO A 953 -22.59 -32.21 -0.69
CA PRO A 953 -22.80 -32.75 -2.03
C PRO A 953 -21.75 -33.78 -2.46
N HIS A 954 -20.70 -34.01 -1.67
CA HIS A 954 -19.62 -34.96 -1.91
C HIS A 954 -19.71 -36.21 -1.02
N GLY A 955 -20.87 -36.48 -0.40
CA GLY A 955 -21.07 -37.66 0.45
C GLY A 955 -20.84 -38.97 -0.28
N TYR A 956 -20.99 -38.98 -1.61
CA TYR A 956 -20.66 -40.12 -2.48
C TYR A 956 -19.16 -40.49 -2.49
N ILE A 957 -18.28 -39.59 -2.06
CA ILE A 957 -16.85 -39.85 -1.81
C ILE A 957 -16.60 -40.04 -0.33
N HIS A 958 -17.08 -39.12 0.50
CA HIS A 958 -16.75 -39.12 1.94
C HIS A 958 -17.31 -40.34 2.67
N HIS A 959 -18.56 -40.74 2.39
CA HIS A 959 -19.15 -41.95 2.96
C HIS A 959 -20.42 -42.42 2.21
N PRO A 960 -20.29 -42.99 1.00
CA PRO A 960 -21.44 -43.36 0.16
C PRO A 960 -22.39 -44.35 0.86
N ASP A 961 -21.86 -45.36 1.57
CA ASP A 961 -22.70 -46.34 2.26
C ASP A 961 -23.58 -45.71 3.35
N TYR A 962 -23.02 -44.81 4.16
CA TYR A 962 -23.75 -44.14 5.23
C TYR A 962 -24.88 -43.26 4.66
N ILE A 963 -24.60 -42.49 3.59
CA ILE A 963 -25.63 -41.67 2.94
C ILE A 963 -26.74 -42.56 2.35
N ALA A 964 -26.39 -43.64 1.65
CA ALA A 964 -27.38 -44.58 1.10
C ALA A 964 -28.26 -45.19 2.20
N GLN A 965 -27.67 -45.60 3.33
CA GLN A 965 -28.41 -46.11 4.49
C GLN A 965 -29.42 -45.08 5.03
N LEU A 966 -29.01 -43.82 5.19
CA LEU A 966 -29.90 -42.75 5.67
C LEU A 966 -31.07 -42.49 4.71
N LEU A 967 -30.80 -42.43 3.40
CA LEU A 967 -31.81 -42.14 2.39
C LEU A 967 -32.83 -43.29 2.26
N ILE A 968 -32.34 -44.53 2.16
CA ILE A 968 -33.20 -45.73 2.05
C ILE A 968 -34.08 -45.89 3.30
N ASP A 969 -33.49 -45.80 4.49
CA ASP A 969 -34.26 -45.96 5.72
C ASP A 969 -35.26 -44.80 5.93
N SER A 970 -34.98 -43.60 5.38
CA SER A 970 -35.95 -42.49 5.41
C SER A 970 -37.16 -42.73 4.50
N MET A 971 -36.95 -43.29 3.31
CA MET A 971 -38.05 -43.71 2.44
C MET A 971 -38.88 -44.82 3.10
N GLU A 972 -38.23 -45.78 3.76
CA GLU A 972 -38.94 -46.84 4.51
C GLU A 972 -39.80 -46.27 5.66
N ASP A 973 -39.30 -45.28 6.42
CA ASP A 973 -40.08 -44.62 7.51
C ASP A 973 -41.29 -43.83 6.96
N LEU A 974 -41.20 -43.30 5.74
CA LEU A 974 -42.33 -42.66 5.03
C LEU A 974 -43.36 -43.67 4.50
N GLY A 975 -43.06 -44.96 4.56
CA GLY A 975 -43.95 -46.06 4.15
C GLY A 975 -43.66 -46.64 2.76
N THR A 976 -42.52 -46.31 2.14
CA THR A 976 -42.11 -46.88 0.86
C THR A 976 -41.65 -48.32 1.03
N ASP A 977 -42.19 -49.22 0.20
CA ASP A 977 -41.73 -50.61 0.12
C ASP A 977 -40.39 -50.66 -0.64
N ILE A 978 -39.30 -50.55 0.11
CA ILE A 978 -37.93 -50.54 -0.42
C ILE A 978 -37.55 -51.85 -1.11
N VAL A 979 -38.19 -52.98 -0.76
CA VAL A 979 -37.98 -54.27 -1.43
C VAL A 979 -38.64 -54.28 -2.79
N ALA A 980 -39.86 -53.75 -2.90
CA ALA A 980 -40.54 -53.61 -4.19
C ALA A 980 -39.84 -52.61 -5.12
N ARG A 981 -39.19 -51.58 -4.56
CA ARG A 981 -38.33 -50.64 -5.30
C ARG A 981 -36.99 -51.24 -5.73
N GLY A 982 -36.59 -52.38 -5.15
CA GLY A 982 -35.33 -53.04 -5.46
C GLY A 982 -34.09 -52.43 -4.82
N TYR A 983 -34.26 -51.49 -3.88
CA TYR A 983 -33.13 -50.81 -3.23
C TYR A 983 -32.25 -51.80 -2.47
N VAL A 984 -30.94 -51.66 -2.62
CA VAL A 984 -29.95 -52.46 -1.87
C VAL A 984 -29.30 -51.58 -0.83
N ARG A 985 -29.71 -51.77 0.43
CA ARG A 985 -29.08 -51.10 1.58
C ARG A 985 -27.69 -51.71 1.83
N PRO A 986 -26.60 -50.92 1.76
CA PRO A 986 -25.25 -51.40 2.01
C PRO A 986 -24.95 -51.69 3.48
#